data_AF-A0A925X3R4-F1
#
_entry.id   AF-A0A925X3R4-F1
#
_cell.length_a   1.000
_cell.length_b   1.000
_cell.length_c   1.000
_cell.angle_alpha   90.00
_cell.angle_beta   90.00
_cell.angle_gamma   90.00
#
_symmetry.space_group_name_H-M   'P 1'
#
loop_
_entity.id
_entity.type
_entity.pdbx_description
1 polymer ?
#
loop_
_entity_poly.entity_id
_entity_poly.type
_entity_poly.pdbx_seq_one_letter_code
_entity_poly.pdbx_strand_id
1 'polypeptide(L)'
;MIGSFNYASSSTFYNLTVRVAAPANEFGGTTNVSAFSGIKPSAGTVTMDGGNVDGNPNSDNGWFIDPTPYDASEFWGTIDNAFAGRATAGGPAQGRSDFYTFMAHEMSHAMGMGSAPAFISMCTNTGVSDGESGNLFVFRGPSIHHLMSSTNGSSDSGVGKHSAKPGRTVNFGNETYIGARDIANSGFFTGERSLVSNTLALMLKDSLGYDVVMPAAFYTMYAGFNQSTGELLVRGGDYTLLSQSNDFVNVWWDGLDFNVSIDVSNDVPGTGALAGAGNLGPFVSKFRPFLFNHVTVNTSAGSDLVYVDSVYHHMFVNTASGADFIVVGGGDYDANITSGVTVDAGQSNDASGNPDQDIFTIDDSADDLGGFDTHTIRTAFYHKAPAAGTFPTNIEFFRILGGPQHDIFNVESTPAGTRLDIEGRTGNDRLIVGNPTLSNIAGEVNFLGGANNDTASFLDGSYPTAAAYSLTNFRVSRPGMAFVTFTETESASLAAGLGADTITVNYGNNSPIATVSGGGGNDIINVLSDDFTEFQQPVSLAGDAGIDTINFTGRPQTTTTLYGASFDNTNTPTYLLDTNSIENLNLNGSVSADTFVVRGTRPGINNVINAGDGNDTIYAGSTPDFAYNLDGIDGPLTVNGQAGTDRLVFSDAGSTSAHTYFQTATTFGRAGMTSVTFSSIESLQIAGSGVASTFNIADQASGSMTDLVSWSGLDTVNVNSDSVGTAIVHFNTSHELGTLNIRAGGTVVMDPHFNIDGGGVLHTDLLSIAAGGKLDLTDNALLIDYTGASQLPAVQALIKSARNGGAWNGATGIGSSSAASHIPRNTTLGAMSASDFKGIYGPKATFAGWYFDDTTVLVKYTYYGDTDFNGVVDFDDYSRTDAGFTNHRTGWLNGDVDGNGIVDFDDYSLIDQAFNTQGSALRPALPSLGVDPGKRALANSF
;
A
#
# COMPACT_ATOMS: atom_id res chain seq x y z
N MET A 1 48.58 -9.63 -36.99
CA MET A 1 49.28 -9.43 -35.69
C MET A 1 50.48 -8.52 -35.83
N ILE A 2 51.47 -8.81 -36.70
CA ILE A 2 52.38 -7.73 -37.13
C ILE A 2 51.62 -6.85 -38.13
N GLY A 3 51.39 -5.59 -37.78
CA GLY A 3 50.78 -4.59 -38.66
C GLY A 3 51.80 -4.00 -39.64
N SER A 4 53.05 -3.84 -39.18
CA SER A 4 54.18 -3.41 -39.99
C SER A 4 55.49 -3.92 -39.40
N PHE A 5 56.38 -4.44 -40.25
CA PHE A 5 57.75 -4.78 -39.83
C PHE A 5 58.61 -3.53 -39.55
N ASN A 6 58.14 -2.34 -39.93
CA ASN A 6 58.85 -1.07 -39.74
C ASN A 6 60.30 -1.10 -40.27
N TYR A 7 60.53 -1.69 -41.44
CA TYR A 7 61.86 -1.65 -42.02
C TYR A 7 62.28 -0.20 -42.32
N ALA A 8 63.57 0.10 -42.17
CA ALA A 8 64.11 1.41 -42.52
C ALA A 8 64.12 1.64 -44.05
N SER A 9 64.02 0.55 -44.83
CA SER A 9 63.78 0.61 -46.27
C SER A 9 62.28 0.75 -46.56
N SER A 10 61.91 1.20 -47.76
CA SER A 10 60.50 1.23 -48.19
C SER A 10 59.90 -0.18 -48.42
N SER A 11 60.64 -1.25 -48.12
CA SER A 11 60.15 -2.62 -48.26
C SER A 11 59.17 -2.96 -47.14
N THR A 12 58.10 -3.66 -47.49
CA THR A 12 57.12 -4.22 -46.54
C THR A 12 57.11 -5.75 -46.55
N PHE A 13 58.02 -6.39 -47.29
CA PHE A 13 58.04 -7.83 -47.49
C PHE A 13 59.01 -8.56 -46.54
N TYR A 14 58.54 -9.67 -45.96
CA TYR A 14 59.36 -10.66 -45.26
C TYR A 14 59.43 -11.93 -46.12
N ASN A 15 60.63 -12.44 -46.41
CA ASN A 15 60.80 -13.64 -47.23
C ASN A 15 60.92 -14.91 -46.38
N LEU A 16 59.88 -15.73 -46.36
CA LEU A 16 59.88 -17.01 -45.65
C LEU A 16 60.00 -18.18 -46.63
N THR A 17 60.93 -19.09 -46.36
CA THR A 17 60.98 -20.41 -47.03
C THR A 17 60.55 -21.48 -46.04
N VAL A 18 59.52 -22.26 -46.37
CA VAL A 18 59.08 -23.42 -45.57
C VAL A 18 59.47 -24.71 -46.30
N ARG A 19 60.10 -25.65 -45.60
CA ARG A 19 60.54 -26.95 -46.11
C ARG A 19 60.03 -28.06 -45.22
N VAL A 20 59.65 -29.18 -45.81
CA VAL A 20 59.32 -30.43 -45.09
C VAL A 20 60.46 -31.41 -45.28
N ALA A 21 60.95 -31.99 -44.18
CA ALA A 21 61.92 -33.07 -44.20
C ALA A 21 61.31 -34.35 -44.80
N ALA A 22 62.15 -35.34 -45.08
CA ALA A 22 61.66 -36.64 -45.57
C ALA A 22 60.74 -37.32 -44.53
N PRO A 23 59.81 -38.20 -44.95
CA PRO A 23 58.91 -38.91 -44.03
C PRO A 23 59.68 -39.62 -42.90
N ALA A 24 59.34 -39.28 -41.65
CA ALA A 24 59.89 -39.82 -40.42
C ALA A 24 58.86 -39.67 -39.30
N ASN A 25 58.87 -40.56 -38.30
CA ASN A 25 57.97 -40.48 -37.14
C ASN A 25 58.49 -39.49 -36.09
N GLU A 26 58.80 -38.27 -36.54
CA GLU A 26 59.41 -37.20 -35.75
C GLU A 26 58.57 -35.93 -35.90
N PHE A 27 58.25 -35.31 -34.76
CA PHE A 27 57.55 -34.03 -34.68
C PHE A 27 58.52 -32.96 -34.17
N GLY A 28 58.73 -31.92 -34.97
CA GLY A 28 59.75 -30.92 -34.68
C GLY A 28 60.09 -30.08 -35.90
N GLY A 29 61.08 -29.22 -35.73
CA GLY A 29 61.60 -28.40 -36.80
C GLY A 29 62.79 -27.56 -36.38
N THR A 30 63.34 -26.88 -37.37
CA THR A 30 64.44 -25.94 -37.21
C THR A 30 64.18 -24.67 -37.98
N THR A 31 64.43 -23.53 -37.34
CA THR A 31 64.35 -22.22 -37.97
C THR A 31 65.70 -21.54 -38.03
N ASN A 32 65.98 -20.95 -39.20
CA ASN A 32 67.17 -20.15 -39.44
C ASN A 32 66.78 -18.79 -40.02
N VAL A 33 67.19 -17.70 -39.37
CA VAL A 33 67.11 -16.35 -39.95
C VAL A 33 68.24 -16.21 -40.98
N SER A 34 67.89 -15.86 -42.22
CA SER A 34 68.81 -15.84 -43.35
C SER A 34 69.20 -14.44 -43.82
N ALA A 35 68.44 -13.40 -43.45
CA ALA A 35 68.78 -12.00 -43.75
C ALA A 35 68.18 -11.02 -42.74
N PHE A 36 68.82 -9.86 -42.56
CA PHE A 36 68.38 -8.76 -41.71
C PHE A 36 68.29 -7.44 -42.50
N SER A 37 67.32 -6.60 -42.15
CA SER A 37 67.21 -5.19 -42.53
C SER A 37 67.40 -4.32 -41.27
N GLY A 38 68.63 -3.87 -41.03
CA GLY A 38 69.01 -3.26 -39.75
C GLY A 38 69.04 -4.30 -38.63
N ILE A 39 68.37 -4.05 -37.51
CA ILE A 39 68.26 -5.00 -36.39
C ILE A 39 67.17 -6.07 -36.60
N LYS A 40 66.37 -5.95 -37.67
CA LYS A 40 65.14 -6.73 -37.89
C LYS A 40 65.35 -7.85 -38.91
N PRO A 41 64.95 -9.09 -38.64
CA PRO A 41 64.87 -10.14 -39.65
C PRO A 41 64.04 -9.73 -40.87
N SER A 42 64.53 -10.08 -42.06
CA SER A 42 63.88 -9.82 -43.36
C SER A 42 63.73 -11.07 -44.22
N ALA A 43 64.42 -12.15 -43.85
CA ALA A 43 64.22 -13.47 -44.45
C ALA A 43 64.53 -14.59 -43.47
N GLY A 44 63.83 -15.72 -43.58
CA GLY A 44 63.99 -16.89 -42.74
C GLY A 44 63.66 -18.19 -43.46
N THR A 45 64.18 -19.31 -42.97
CA THR A 45 63.84 -20.66 -43.43
C THR A 45 63.37 -21.50 -42.24
N VAL A 46 62.16 -22.04 -42.35
CA VAL A 46 61.61 -23.03 -41.42
C VAL A 46 61.68 -24.40 -42.10
N THR A 47 62.32 -25.36 -41.45
CA THR A 47 62.34 -26.77 -41.90
C THR A 47 61.61 -27.61 -40.86
N MET A 48 60.46 -28.16 -41.24
CA MET A 48 59.65 -29.03 -40.38
C MET A 48 60.01 -30.50 -40.60
N ASP A 49 59.88 -31.30 -39.56
CA ASP A 49 60.06 -32.75 -39.63
C ASP A 49 58.86 -33.44 -40.29
N GLY A 50 59.06 -34.68 -40.73
CA GLY A 50 58.11 -35.41 -41.58
C GLY A 50 56.74 -35.69 -40.95
N GLY A 51 56.64 -35.67 -39.61
CA GLY A 51 55.40 -35.90 -38.85
C GLY A 51 54.89 -37.35 -38.88
N ASN A 52 55.08 -38.07 -39.99
CA ASN A 52 54.78 -39.49 -40.10
C ASN A 52 55.66 -40.21 -41.14
N VAL A 53 55.49 -41.53 -41.22
CA VAL A 53 56.25 -42.42 -42.11
C VAL A 53 55.62 -42.64 -43.49
N ASP A 54 54.35 -42.27 -43.70
CA ASP A 54 53.63 -42.53 -44.94
C ASP A 54 53.55 -41.31 -45.88
N GLY A 55 54.01 -40.14 -45.42
CA GLY A 55 54.02 -38.89 -46.18
C GLY A 55 52.63 -38.30 -46.42
N ASN A 56 51.57 -38.87 -45.84
CA ASN A 56 50.21 -38.33 -45.92
C ASN A 56 49.93 -37.51 -44.66
N PRO A 57 49.91 -36.18 -44.72
CA PRO A 57 49.76 -35.35 -43.53
C PRO A 57 48.43 -35.56 -42.78
N ASN A 58 47.45 -36.23 -43.40
CA ASN A 58 46.11 -36.47 -42.83
C ASN A 58 45.91 -37.90 -42.27
N SER A 59 46.94 -38.74 -42.15
CA SER A 59 46.81 -40.04 -41.49
C SER A 59 46.67 -39.88 -39.96
N ASP A 60 46.12 -40.87 -39.27
CA ASP A 60 45.81 -40.80 -37.82
C ASP A 60 47.03 -40.50 -36.92
N ASN A 61 48.25 -40.58 -37.46
CA ASN A 61 49.51 -40.31 -36.78
C ASN A 61 50.30 -39.13 -37.39
N GLY A 62 49.67 -38.27 -38.21
CA GLY A 62 50.31 -37.09 -38.85
C GLY A 62 50.08 -35.76 -38.11
N TRP A 63 50.54 -34.67 -38.72
CA TRP A 63 50.21 -33.31 -38.28
C TRP A 63 48.69 -33.06 -38.37
N PHE A 64 48.09 -32.47 -37.35
CA PHE A 64 46.72 -31.98 -37.48
C PHE A 64 46.72 -30.76 -38.40
N ILE A 65 46.29 -30.98 -39.65
CA ILE A 65 45.98 -29.91 -40.58
C ILE A 65 44.54 -29.51 -40.34
N ASP A 66 44.40 -28.31 -39.79
CA ASP A 66 43.13 -27.69 -39.55
C ASP A 66 42.41 -27.36 -40.88
N PRO A 67 41.21 -27.90 -41.13
CA PRO A 67 40.43 -27.56 -42.31
C PRO A 67 39.89 -26.12 -42.28
N THR A 68 39.82 -25.49 -41.11
CA THR A 68 39.29 -24.16 -40.85
C THR A 68 40.30 -23.30 -40.08
N PRO A 69 41.48 -23.01 -40.65
CA PRO A 69 42.64 -22.43 -39.93
C PRO A 69 42.44 -21.00 -39.38
N TYR A 70 41.28 -20.39 -39.62
CA TYR A 70 40.89 -19.08 -39.09
C TYR A 70 39.86 -19.18 -37.95
N ASP A 71 39.41 -20.39 -37.61
CA ASP A 71 38.75 -20.68 -36.35
C ASP A 71 39.53 -21.75 -35.57
N ALA A 72 39.31 -21.84 -34.27
CA ALA A 72 39.92 -22.88 -33.44
C ALA A 72 38.85 -23.65 -32.67
N SER A 73 37.70 -23.88 -33.31
CA SER A 73 36.54 -24.51 -32.68
C SER A 73 36.80 -25.98 -32.29
N GLU A 74 37.76 -26.63 -32.94
CA GLU A 74 38.26 -27.97 -32.58
C GLU A 74 39.01 -27.98 -31.24
N PHE A 75 39.40 -26.81 -30.73
CA PHE A 75 40.16 -26.61 -29.50
C PHE A 75 39.39 -25.86 -28.41
N TRP A 76 38.05 -25.89 -28.48
CA TRP A 76 37.16 -25.36 -27.44
C TRP A 76 36.93 -26.31 -26.26
N GLY A 77 37.87 -27.22 -25.98
CA GLY A 77 37.89 -27.99 -24.73
C GLY A 77 38.26 -27.13 -23.52
N THR A 78 39.04 -27.70 -22.60
CA THR A 78 39.58 -26.95 -21.45
C THR A 78 40.47 -25.79 -21.92
N ILE A 79 40.31 -24.62 -21.29
CA ILE A 79 41.14 -23.45 -21.54
C ILE A 79 42.40 -23.54 -20.67
N ASP A 80 43.57 -23.49 -21.31
CA ASP A 80 44.84 -23.39 -20.59
C ASP A 80 45.22 -21.92 -20.30
N ASN A 81 44.83 -20.98 -21.18
CA ASN A 81 44.78 -19.51 -21.00
C ASN A 81 44.17 -18.83 -22.25
N ALA A 82 44.13 -17.49 -22.29
CA ALA A 82 43.60 -16.70 -23.42
C ALA A 82 44.11 -17.10 -24.81
N PHE A 83 45.31 -17.69 -24.91
CA PHE A 83 45.94 -18.07 -26.17
C PHE A 83 46.29 -19.56 -26.25
N ALA A 84 45.86 -20.40 -25.30
CA ALA A 84 46.12 -21.83 -25.34
C ALA A 84 44.88 -22.63 -24.93
N GLY A 85 44.50 -23.61 -25.75
CA GLY A 85 43.28 -24.41 -25.56
C GLY A 85 43.45 -25.88 -25.94
N ARG A 86 42.68 -26.74 -25.29
CA ARG A 86 42.69 -28.20 -25.50
C ARG A 86 41.68 -28.62 -26.56
N ALA A 87 42.04 -29.63 -27.34
CA ALA A 87 41.13 -30.26 -28.30
C ALA A 87 39.86 -30.74 -27.60
N THR A 88 38.70 -30.49 -28.22
CA THR A 88 37.41 -30.98 -27.74
C THR A 88 37.46 -32.51 -27.66
N ALA A 89 36.98 -33.08 -26.55
CA ALA A 89 36.99 -34.53 -26.34
C ALA A 89 36.20 -35.27 -27.44
N GLY A 90 36.80 -36.29 -28.04
CA GLY A 90 36.26 -37.01 -29.20
C GLY A 90 36.35 -36.25 -30.53
N GLY A 91 36.89 -35.03 -30.53
CA GLY A 91 37.03 -34.17 -31.70
C GLY A 91 38.21 -34.54 -32.62
N PRO A 92 38.26 -33.98 -33.83
CA PRO A 92 39.24 -34.35 -34.87
C PRO A 92 40.68 -33.97 -34.54
N ALA A 93 40.88 -33.02 -33.61
CA ALA A 93 42.20 -32.60 -33.13
C ALA A 93 42.70 -33.40 -31.91
N GLN A 94 41.86 -34.24 -31.31
CA GLN A 94 42.22 -34.94 -30.07
C GLN A 94 43.42 -35.87 -30.29
N GLY A 95 44.46 -35.70 -29.47
CA GLY A 95 45.66 -36.54 -29.49
C GLY A 95 46.61 -36.30 -30.67
N ARG A 96 46.34 -35.31 -31.54
CA ARG A 96 47.18 -34.98 -32.70
C ARG A 96 48.04 -33.73 -32.46
N SER A 97 49.18 -33.61 -33.15
CA SER A 97 50.06 -32.44 -33.04
C SER A 97 49.59 -31.32 -33.98
N ASP A 98 49.27 -30.14 -33.46
CA ASP A 98 48.70 -29.03 -34.24
C ASP A 98 49.73 -28.37 -35.18
N PHE A 99 49.49 -28.42 -36.49
CA PHE A 99 50.37 -27.83 -37.50
C PHE A 99 50.45 -26.31 -37.37
N TYR A 100 49.33 -25.67 -37.05
CA TYR A 100 49.27 -24.22 -36.88
C TYR A 100 50.19 -23.77 -35.74
N THR A 101 50.07 -24.39 -34.57
CA THR A 101 50.92 -24.13 -33.40
C THR A 101 52.39 -24.29 -33.73
N PHE A 102 52.78 -25.37 -34.42
CA PHE A 102 54.17 -25.56 -34.86
C PHE A 102 54.64 -24.44 -35.77
N MET A 103 53.89 -24.11 -36.81
CA MET A 103 54.33 -23.08 -37.76
C MET A 103 54.38 -21.69 -37.13
N ALA A 104 53.42 -21.35 -36.26
CA ALA A 104 53.44 -20.08 -35.54
C ALA A 104 54.62 -20.01 -34.55
N HIS A 105 54.94 -21.11 -33.87
CA HIS A 105 56.15 -21.23 -33.04
C HIS A 105 57.42 -20.96 -33.85
N GLU A 106 57.64 -21.68 -34.94
CA GLU A 106 58.85 -21.51 -35.76
C GLU A 106 58.91 -20.15 -36.45
N MET A 107 57.76 -19.59 -36.82
CA MET A 107 57.68 -18.23 -37.33
C MET A 107 58.18 -17.22 -36.29
N SER A 108 57.92 -17.41 -34.99
CA SER A 108 58.42 -16.52 -33.94
C SER A 108 59.95 -16.42 -33.94
N HIS A 109 60.65 -17.55 -34.15
CA HIS A 109 62.10 -17.58 -34.31
C HIS A 109 62.56 -16.92 -35.60
N ALA A 110 61.84 -17.12 -36.70
CA ALA A 110 62.12 -16.49 -38.00
C ALA A 110 61.97 -14.97 -37.89
N MET A 111 61.03 -14.51 -37.07
CA MET A 111 60.77 -13.10 -36.80
C MET A 111 61.76 -12.45 -35.83
N GLY A 112 62.62 -13.25 -35.18
CA GLY A 112 63.77 -12.78 -34.41
C GLY A 112 63.83 -13.23 -32.95
N MET A 113 62.80 -13.93 -32.46
CA MET A 113 62.77 -14.43 -31.08
C MET A 113 63.91 -15.43 -30.85
N GLY A 114 64.75 -15.20 -29.85
CA GLY A 114 65.88 -16.07 -29.51
C GLY A 114 67.00 -16.14 -30.56
N SER A 115 66.91 -15.39 -31.66
CA SER A 115 67.87 -15.41 -32.78
C SER A 115 68.42 -14.03 -33.14
N ALA A 116 67.62 -12.98 -33.00
CA ALA A 116 68.04 -11.61 -33.27
C ALA A 116 68.88 -11.05 -32.10
N PRO A 117 70.03 -10.40 -32.36
CA PRO A 117 70.85 -9.81 -31.30
C PRO A 117 70.10 -8.81 -30.41
N ALA A 118 69.19 -8.01 -30.99
CA ALA A 118 68.37 -7.06 -30.25
C ALA A 118 67.42 -7.75 -29.25
N PHE A 119 66.81 -8.87 -29.64
CA PHE A 119 65.99 -9.69 -28.74
C PHE A 119 66.83 -10.29 -27.62
N ILE A 120 67.94 -10.94 -27.96
CA ILE A 120 68.83 -11.60 -26.98
C ILE A 120 69.35 -10.58 -25.95
N SER A 121 69.62 -9.33 -26.37
CA SER A 121 70.10 -8.28 -25.47
C SER A 121 69.10 -7.87 -24.38
N MET A 122 67.81 -8.15 -24.55
CA MET A 122 66.77 -7.91 -23.55
C MET A 122 66.56 -9.10 -22.61
N CYS A 123 67.18 -10.25 -22.89
CA CYS A 123 67.14 -11.44 -22.05
C CYS A 123 68.33 -11.46 -21.07
N THR A 124 68.06 -11.55 -19.77
CA THR A 124 69.09 -11.68 -18.73
C THR A 124 69.07 -13.09 -18.15
N ASN A 125 70.21 -13.81 -18.18
CA ASN A 125 70.33 -15.13 -17.54
C ASN A 125 70.21 -14.98 -16.01
N THR A 126 69.33 -15.77 -15.40
CA THR A 126 69.12 -15.76 -13.94
C THR A 126 70.08 -16.69 -13.19
N GLY A 127 70.72 -17.63 -13.90
CA GLY A 127 71.52 -18.71 -13.31
C GLY A 127 70.70 -19.81 -12.65
N VAL A 128 69.36 -19.70 -12.66
CA VAL A 128 68.45 -20.72 -12.15
C VAL A 128 68.18 -21.73 -13.25
N SER A 129 68.31 -23.03 -12.96
CA SER A 129 67.97 -24.09 -13.93
C SER A 129 66.50 -24.00 -14.33
N ASP A 130 66.21 -24.19 -15.61
CA ASP A 130 64.83 -24.28 -16.11
C ASP A 130 64.18 -25.65 -15.87
N GLY A 131 64.86 -26.53 -15.11
CA GLY A 131 64.42 -27.89 -14.84
C GLY A 131 64.38 -28.80 -16.07
N GLU A 132 65.04 -28.39 -17.15
CA GLU A 132 65.33 -29.17 -18.35
C GLU A 132 66.85 -29.13 -18.63
N SER A 133 67.24 -28.87 -19.88
CA SER A 133 68.64 -28.84 -20.30
C SER A 133 69.32 -27.48 -20.14
N GLY A 134 68.59 -26.42 -19.78
CA GLY A 134 69.07 -25.03 -19.80
C GLY A 134 68.85 -24.24 -18.51
N ASN A 135 68.85 -22.90 -18.63
CA ASN A 135 68.63 -21.95 -17.55
C ASN A 135 67.43 -21.03 -17.86
N LEU A 136 66.82 -20.51 -16.81
CA LEU A 136 65.80 -19.46 -16.89
C LEU A 136 66.43 -18.10 -17.20
N PHE A 137 65.81 -17.36 -18.10
CA PHE A 137 66.15 -16.00 -18.49
C PHE A 137 64.96 -15.09 -18.24
N VAL A 138 65.17 -13.84 -17.85
CA VAL A 138 64.09 -12.84 -17.81
C VAL A 138 64.19 -11.92 -19.02
N PHE A 139 63.10 -11.75 -19.74
CA PHE A 139 62.95 -10.72 -20.77
C PHE A 139 62.36 -9.47 -20.11
N ARG A 140 62.96 -8.30 -20.33
CA ARG A 140 62.47 -7.01 -19.81
C ARG A 140 62.40 -5.97 -20.91
N GLY A 141 61.20 -5.76 -21.44
CA GLY A 141 60.86 -4.71 -22.38
C GLY A 141 60.02 -3.59 -21.73
N PRO A 142 59.89 -2.41 -22.39
CA PRO A 142 59.07 -1.31 -21.86
C PRO A 142 57.58 -1.62 -21.66
N SER A 143 57.04 -2.58 -22.41
CA SER A 143 55.63 -2.97 -22.41
C SER A 143 55.39 -4.36 -21.81
N ILE A 144 56.43 -5.19 -21.66
CA ILE A 144 56.30 -6.56 -21.15
C ILE A 144 57.54 -7.08 -20.40
N HIS A 145 57.30 -7.75 -19.28
CA HIS A 145 58.27 -8.57 -18.57
C HIS A 145 57.85 -10.05 -18.64
N HIS A 146 58.73 -10.95 -19.11
CA HIS A 146 58.36 -12.37 -19.34
C HIS A 146 59.44 -13.36 -18.95
N LEU A 147 59.05 -14.57 -18.51
CA LEU A 147 59.98 -15.65 -18.18
C LEU A 147 60.33 -16.47 -19.43
N MET A 148 61.63 -16.52 -19.72
CA MET A 148 62.23 -17.25 -20.84
C MET A 148 63.09 -18.41 -20.33
N SER A 149 63.48 -19.30 -21.23
CA SER A 149 64.34 -20.45 -20.99
C SER A 149 65.30 -20.64 -22.18
N SER A 150 66.50 -21.16 -21.90
CA SER A 150 67.49 -21.46 -22.93
C SER A 150 67.45 -22.89 -23.46
N THR A 151 66.67 -23.79 -22.86
CA THR A 151 66.45 -25.13 -23.40
C THR A 151 65.91 -25.07 -24.83
N ASN A 152 66.30 -26.01 -25.68
CA ASN A 152 65.81 -26.22 -27.04
C ASN A 152 65.21 -27.63 -27.12
N GLY A 153 64.37 -27.97 -26.14
CA GLY A 153 63.79 -29.29 -25.95
C GLY A 153 64.73 -30.26 -25.23
N SER A 154 65.89 -30.55 -25.81
CA SER A 154 66.85 -31.53 -25.28
C SER A 154 68.29 -31.02 -25.19
N SER A 155 68.54 -29.74 -25.50
CA SER A 155 69.87 -29.12 -25.45
C SER A 155 69.79 -27.65 -25.02
N ASP A 156 70.82 -27.13 -24.36
CA ASP A 156 70.93 -25.72 -24.00
C ASP A 156 71.40 -24.88 -25.21
N SER A 157 70.63 -23.86 -25.57
CA SER A 157 71.02 -22.89 -26.60
C SER A 157 71.94 -21.78 -26.08
N GLY A 158 72.08 -21.64 -24.76
CA GLY A 158 72.93 -20.64 -24.10
C GLY A 158 72.36 -19.21 -24.09
N VAL A 159 71.20 -18.98 -24.69
CA VAL A 159 70.49 -17.68 -24.73
C VAL A 159 69.02 -17.88 -24.37
N GLY A 160 68.32 -16.83 -23.91
CA GLY A 160 66.87 -16.89 -23.69
C GLY A 160 66.15 -17.09 -25.03
N LYS A 161 65.81 -18.33 -25.36
CA LYS A 161 65.36 -18.75 -26.68
C LYS A 161 63.86 -19.03 -26.74
N HIS A 162 63.32 -19.68 -25.71
CA HIS A 162 61.91 -20.07 -25.63
C HIS A 162 61.24 -19.42 -24.42
N SER A 163 59.92 -19.33 -24.41
CA SER A 163 59.19 -19.01 -23.19
C SER A 163 59.28 -20.17 -22.21
N ALA A 164 59.46 -19.86 -20.93
CA ALA A 164 59.51 -20.89 -19.89
C ALA A 164 58.14 -21.56 -19.72
N LYS A 165 58.15 -22.88 -19.58
CA LYS A 165 56.94 -23.71 -19.41
C LYS A 165 56.21 -23.42 -18.08
N PRO A 166 54.92 -23.84 -17.95
CA PRO A 166 54.21 -23.83 -16.67
C PRO A 166 54.99 -24.48 -15.52
N GLY A 167 54.84 -23.93 -14.32
CA GLY A 167 55.48 -24.44 -13.10
C GLY A 167 56.94 -24.00 -12.91
N ARG A 168 57.47 -23.14 -13.79
CA ARG A 168 58.78 -22.49 -13.61
C ARG A 168 58.58 -21.13 -12.95
N THR A 169 59.40 -20.81 -11.95
CA THR A 169 59.31 -19.54 -11.24
C THR A 169 60.70 -19.04 -10.85
N VAL A 170 60.94 -17.74 -10.97
CA VAL A 170 62.18 -17.10 -10.50
C VAL A 170 61.89 -15.70 -9.96
N ASN A 171 62.48 -15.36 -8.81
CA ASN A 171 62.46 -14.00 -8.30
C ASN A 171 63.69 -13.25 -8.86
N PHE A 172 63.46 -12.15 -9.57
CA PHE A 172 64.52 -11.39 -10.22
C PHE A 172 64.20 -9.89 -10.18
N GLY A 173 65.10 -9.07 -9.64
CA GLY A 173 64.95 -7.60 -9.67
C GLY A 173 63.71 -7.07 -8.95
N ASN A 174 63.31 -7.68 -7.82
CA ASN A 174 62.10 -7.39 -7.03
C ASN A 174 60.77 -7.79 -7.68
N GLU A 175 60.81 -8.52 -8.78
CA GLU A 175 59.63 -9.08 -9.44
C GLU A 175 59.68 -10.62 -9.39
N THR A 176 58.51 -11.24 -9.35
CA THR A 176 58.36 -12.69 -9.46
C THR A 176 57.97 -13.04 -10.88
N TYR A 177 58.79 -13.86 -11.52
CA TYR A 177 58.56 -14.33 -12.88
C TYR A 177 58.03 -15.74 -12.91
N ILE A 178 56.98 -15.99 -13.68
CA ILE A 178 56.31 -17.29 -13.77
C ILE A 178 56.19 -17.71 -15.23
N GLY A 179 56.54 -18.95 -15.53
CA GLY A 179 56.38 -19.55 -16.86
C GLY A 179 54.95 -20.05 -17.05
N ALA A 180 54.47 -19.98 -18.29
CA ALA A 180 53.10 -20.31 -18.67
C ALA A 180 53.06 -21.10 -19.99
N ARG A 181 51.87 -21.63 -20.31
CA ARG A 181 51.60 -22.21 -21.64
C ARG A 181 51.64 -21.07 -22.64
N ASP A 182 52.55 -21.15 -23.60
CA ASP A 182 52.71 -20.12 -24.63
C ASP A 182 53.20 -20.77 -25.94
N ILE A 183 52.84 -20.14 -27.05
CA ILE A 183 53.27 -20.54 -28.40
C ILE A 183 54.79 -20.71 -28.51
N ALA A 184 55.58 -19.98 -27.73
CA ALA A 184 57.04 -19.99 -27.74
C ALA A 184 57.66 -21.01 -26.77
N ASN A 185 56.90 -21.90 -26.13
CA ASN A 185 57.46 -22.94 -25.25
C ASN A 185 58.31 -23.98 -26.02
N SER A 186 59.32 -24.54 -25.35
CA SER A 186 60.21 -25.58 -25.89
C SER A 186 59.55 -26.97 -25.97
N GLY A 187 58.65 -27.17 -26.93
CA GLY A 187 58.04 -28.48 -27.23
C GLY A 187 56.54 -28.42 -27.47
N PHE A 188 56.01 -29.47 -28.10
CA PHE A 188 54.62 -29.56 -28.53
C PHE A 188 53.79 -30.41 -27.57
N PHE A 189 52.54 -29.99 -27.35
CA PHE A 189 51.56 -30.75 -26.60
C PHE A 189 50.53 -31.32 -27.59
N THR A 190 50.34 -32.63 -27.60
CA THR A 190 49.34 -33.28 -28.44
C THR A 190 47.93 -32.88 -28.00
N GLY A 191 47.04 -32.58 -28.95
CA GLY A 191 45.68 -32.13 -28.67
C GLY A 191 45.61 -30.75 -28.03
N GLU A 192 46.56 -29.87 -28.34
CA GLU A 192 46.59 -28.48 -27.88
C GLU A 192 46.81 -27.54 -29.07
N ARG A 193 46.15 -26.39 -29.04
CA ARG A 193 46.47 -25.26 -29.90
C ARG A 193 46.97 -24.11 -29.06
N SER A 194 48.14 -23.60 -29.39
CA SER A 194 48.61 -22.31 -28.92
C SER A 194 48.49 -21.29 -30.06
N LEU A 195 47.84 -20.18 -29.77
CA LEU A 195 47.73 -19.02 -30.62
C LEU A 195 48.93 -18.12 -30.38
N VAL A 196 49.24 -17.28 -31.36
CA VAL A 196 50.21 -16.20 -31.14
C VAL A 196 49.68 -15.30 -30.02
N SER A 197 50.44 -15.18 -28.94
CA SER A 197 50.02 -14.49 -27.73
C SER A 197 50.31 -12.99 -27.77
N ASN A 198 49.56 -12.21 -26.98
CA ASN A 198 49.91 -10.82 -26.70
C ASN A 198 51.35 -10.70 -26.20
N THR A 199 51.80 -11.67 -25.40
CA THR A 199 53.16 -11.76 -24.89
C THR A 199 54.21 -11.78 -25.99
N LEU A 200 54.08 -12.69 -26.96
CA LEU A 200 55.01 -12.75 -28.09
C LEU A 200 54.99 -11.46 -28.92
N ALA A 201 53.80 -10.92 -29.19
CA ALA A 201 53.66 -9.68 -29.95
C ALA A 201 54.36 -8.49 -29.25
N LEU A 202 54.18 -8.35 -27.94
CA LEU A 202 54.83 -7.30 -27.14
C LEU A 202 56.35 -7.50 -27.06
N MET A 203 56.85 -8.73 -26.89
CA MET A 203 58.30 -8.97 -26.87
C MET A 203 58.95 -8.59 -28.21
N LEU A 204 58.31 -8.91 -29.34
CA LEU A 204 58.80 -8.52 -30.66
C LEU A 204 58.69 -7.01 -30.91
N LYS A 205 57.61 -6.37 -30.44
CA LYS A 205 57.46 -4.90 -30.46
C LYS A 205 58.59 -4.23 -29.68
N ASP A 206 58.82 -4.64 -28.45
CA ASP A 206 59.78 -4.00 -27.55
C ASP A 206 61.24 -4.23 -27.98
N SER A 207 61.55 -5.41 -28.50
CA SER A 207 62.92 -5.77 -28.91
C SER A 207 63.30 -5.33 -30.32
N LEU A 208 62.35 -5.39 -31.26
CA LEU A 208 62.62 -5.15 -32.67
C LEU A 208 61.91 -3.91 -33.19
N GLY A 209 60.94 -3.33 -32.48
CA GLY A 209 60.22 -2.13 -32.94
C GLY A 209 59.26 -2.43 -34.10
N TYR A 210 58.64 -3.59 -34.11
CA TYR A 210 57.51 -3.91 -35.00
C TYR A 210 56.24 -3.20 -34.53
N ASP A 211 55.41 -2.76 -35.48
CA ASP A 211 54.04 -2.35 -35.16
C ASP A 211 53.20 -3.61 -35.01
N VAL A 212 52.54 -3.74 -33.87
CA VAL A 212 51.71 -4.90 -33.55
C VAL A 212 50.28 -4.48 -33.31
N VAL A 213 49.35 -5.24 -33.90
CA VAL A 213 47.95 -5.29 -33.48
C VAL A 213 47.86 -6.46 -32.51
N MET A 214 47.36 -6.20 -31.30
CA MET A 214 47.28 -7.22 -30.26
C MET A 214 46.54 -8.46 -30.77
N PRO A 215 47.15 -9.65 -30.65
CA PRO A 215 46.49 -10.90 -31.03
C PRO A 215 45.09 -11.08 -30.44
N ALA A 216 44.86 -10.63 -29.19
CA ALA A 216 43.54 -10.65 -28.56
C ALA A 216 42.45 -9.96 -29.40
N ALA A 217 42.79 -8.93 -30.20
CA ALA A 217 41.81 -8.21 -31.03
C ALA A 217 41.15 -9.08 -32.11
N PHE A 218 41.74 -10.21 -32.47
CA PHE A 218 41.23 -11.09 -33.51
C PHE A 218 40.51 -12.30 -32.92
N TYR A 219 41.15 -12.99 -31.98
CA TYR A 219 40.69 -14.28 -31.47
C TYR A 219 41.41 -14.61 -30.16
N THR A 220 40.68 -15.15 -29.20
CA THR A 220 41.21 -15.76 -27.96
C THR A 220 40.50 -17.09 -27.72
N MET A 221 41.00 -17.90 -26.77
CA MET A 221 40.26 -19.08 -26.30
C MET A 221 39.02 -18.73 -25.46
N TYR A 222 38.89 -17.46 -25.05
CA TYR A 222 37.71 -16.92 -24.39
C TYR A 222 36.67 -16.38 -25.38
N ALA A 223 37.05 -15.96 -26.59
CA ALA A 223 36.11 -15.47 -27.59
C ALA A 223 36.53 -15.95 -28.99
N GLY A 224 35.67 -16.77 -29.61
CA GLY A 224 35.95 -17.36 -30.91
C GLY A 224 34.70 -17.63 -31.74
N PHE A 225 34.85 -17.57 -33.06
CA PHE A 225 33.78 -17.81 -34.03
C PHE A 225 33.93 -19.19 -34.69
N ASN A 226 32.88 -20.00 -34.69
CA ASN A 226 32.82 -21.27 -35.42
C ASN A 226 32.18 -21.08 -36.79
N GLN A 227 32.99 -21.21 -37.85
CA GLN A 227 32.54 -20.99 -39.23
C GLN A 227 31.52 -22.01 -39.72
N SER A 228 31.51 -23.21 -39.11
CA SER A 228 30.62 -24.31 -39.53
C SER A 228 29.22 -24.17 -38.93
N THR A 229 29.11 -23.70 -37.69
CA THR A 229 27.82 -23.56 -36.98
C THR A 229 27.25 -22.15 -37.05
N GLY A 230 28.10 -21.14 -37.30
CA GLY A 230 27.70 -19.74 -37.22
C GLY A 230 27.60 -19.23 -35.77
N GLU A 231 28.22 -19.89 -34.80
CA GLU A 231 28.25 -19.51 -33.39
C GLU A 231 29.44 -18.61 -33.08
N LEU A 232 29.20 -17.46 -32.44
CA LEU A 232 30.22 -16.75 -31.70
C LEU A 232 30.16 -17.19 -30.23
N LEU A 233 31.16 -17.94 -29.79
CA LEU A 233 31.26 -18.44 -28.42
C LEU A 233 32.15 -17.52 -27.59
N VAL A 234 31.59 -17.06 -26.48
CA VAL A 234 32.21 -16.24 -25.43
C VAL A 234 32.27 -17.07 -24.16
N ARG A 235 33.43 -17.14 -23.52
CA ARG A 235 33.70 -18.02 -22.39
C ARG A 235 34.46 -17.29 -21.29
N GLY A 236 34.07 -17.57 -20.06
CA GLY A 236 34.81 -17.16 -18.88
C GLY A 236 36.00 -18.06 -18.54
N GLY A 237 36.58 -17.84 -17.36
CA GLY A 237 37.78 -18.48 -16.85
C GLY A 237 37.53 -19.92 -16.37
N ASP A 238 37.79 -20.91 -17.24
CA ASP A 238 37.77 -22.34 -16.88
C ASP A 238 39.13 -22.80 -16.29
N TYR A 239 39.44 -22.42 -15.05
CA TYR A 239 40.71 -22.80 -14.40
C TYR A 239 40.55 -24.04 -13.51
N THR A 240 41.02 -25.20 -13.98
CA THR A 240 40.88 -26.51 -13.33
C THR A 240 41.48 -26.64 -11.90
N LEU A 241 42.12 -25.61 -11.36
CA LEU A 241 42.79 -25.60 -10.06
C LEU A 241 42.18 -24.64 -9.03
N LEU A 242 41.37 -23.66 -9.45
CA LEU A 242 40.69 -22.71 -8.56
C LEU A 242 39.22 -22.79 -8.94
N SER A 243 38.43 -23.42 -8.07
CA SER A 243 37.11 -23.97 -8.37
C SER A 243 36.04 -22.98 -8.86
N GLN A 244 36.32 -21.67 -8.93
CA GLN A 244 35.42 -20.59 -9.37
C GLN A 244 36.24 -19.37 -9.86
N SER A 245 35.78 -18.68 -10.90
CA SER A 245 36.38 -17.46 -11.47
C SER A 245 35.29 -16.40 -11.60
N ASN A 246 35.51 -15.18 -11.10
CA ASN A 246 34.50 -14.11 -11.18
C ASN A 246 34.78 -13.26 -12.41
N ASP A 247 34.09 -13.53 -13.50
CA ASP A 247 34.41 -12.98 -14.80
C ASP A 247 33.56 -11.74 -15.11
N PHE A 248 34.19 -10.75 -15.76
CA PHE A 248 33.52 -9.58 -16.29
C PHE A 248 33.45 -9.66 -17.81
N VAL A 249 32.25 -9.84 -18.34
CA VAL A 249 31.96 -9.90 -19.77
C VAL A 249 31.20 -8.65 -20.17
N ASN A 250 31.72 -7.91 -21.14
CA ASN A 250 30.98 -6.83 -21.79
C ASN A 250 30.94 -7.04 -23.30
N VAL A 251 29.74 -6.97 -23.89
CA VAL A 251 29.52 -7.12 -25.33
C VAL A 251 28.71 -5.94 -25.89
N TRP A 252 29.19 -5.38 -27.00
CA TRP A 252 28.54 -4.25 -27.65
C TRP A 252 28.82 -4.20 -29.15
N TRP A 253 27.89 -3.61 -29.90
CA TRP A 253 28.07 -3.29 -31.31
C TRP A 253 28.40 -1.81 -31.49
N ASP A 254 29.51 -1.50 -32.17
CA ASP A 254 29.94 -0.11 -32.43
C ASP A 254 29.53 0.42 -33.81
N GLY A 255 28.61 -0.29 -34.49
CA GLY A 255 28.18 0.00 -35.86
C GLY A 255 29.03 -0.68 -36.94
N LEU A 256 30.25 -1.15 -36.63
CA LEU A 256 31.14 -1.83 -37.57
C LEU A 256 31.51 -3.24 -37.11
N ASP A 257 31.90 -3.37 -35.85
CA ASP A 257 32.37 -4.59 -35.22
C ASP A 257 31.50 -4.92 -34.00
N PHE A 258 31.24 -6.21 -33.81
CA PHE A 258 30.74 -6.75 -32.55
C PHE A 258 31.95 -6.98 -31.65
N ASN A 259 32.02 -6.27 -30.54
CA ASN A 259 33.15 -6.27 -29.62
C ASN A 259 32.80 -7.17 -28.42
N VAL A 260 33.77 -8.01 -28.03
CA VAL A 260 33.68 -8.88 -26.86
C VAL A 260 34.85 -8.54 -25.95
N SER A 261 34.57 -8.04 -24.75
CA SER A 261 35.55 -7.75 -23.71
C SER A 261 35.38 -8.74 -22.57
N ILE A 262 36.42 -9.50 -22.26
CA ILE A 262 36.40 -10.50 -21.18
C ILE A 262 37.59 -10.25 -20.26
N ASP A 263 37.32 -9.96 -18.99
CA ASP A 263 38.28 -10.00 -17.90
C ASP A 263 37.91 -11.21 -17.03
N VAL A 264 38.79 -12.22 -16.96
CA VAL A 264 38.50 -13.43 -16.19
C VAL A 264 38.87 -13.28 -14.71
N SER A 265 39.37 -12.13 -14.26
CA SER A 265 39.82 -11.80 -12.89
C SER A 265 40.94 -12.68 -12.28
N ASN A 266 41.01 -13.95 -12.65
CA ASN A 266 41.95 -14.96 -12.22
C ASN A 266 42.80 -15.41 -13.41
N ASP A 267 43.56 -14.46 -13.95
CA ASP A 267 44.45 -14.73 -15.07
C ASP A 267 45.48 -15.81 -14.74
N VAL A 268 45.79 -16.60 -15.77
CA VAL A 268 46.85 -17.60 -15.67
C VAL A 268 48.19 -16.90 -15.50
N PRO A 269 48.91 -17.09 -14.38
CA PRO A 269 50.14 -16.36 -14.12
C PRO A 269 51.18 -16.54 -15.25
N GLY A 270 51.79 -15.43 -15.67
CA GLY A 270 52.80 -15.44 -16.74
C GLY A 270 52.25 -15.34 -18.17
N THR A 271 50.95 -15.06 -18.36
CA THR A 271 50.31 -14.99 -19.69
C THR A 271 50.06 -13.57 -20.23
N GLY A 272 50.77 -12.55 -19.72
CA GLY A 272 50.58 -11.16 -20.15
C GLY A 272 51.76 -10.22 -19.91
N ALA A 273 51.47 -8.92 -19.79
CA ALA A 273 52.49 -7.85 -19.76
C ALA A 273 53.32 -7.78 -18.46
N LEU A 274 52.80 -8.34 -17.37
CA LEU A 274 53.44 -8.28 -16.05
C LEU A 274 54.42 -9.44 -15.86
N ALA A 275 55.45 -9.23 -15.04
CA ALA A 275 56.50 -10.21 -14.79
C ALA A 275 55.97 -11.57 -14.29
N GLY A 276 54.82 -11.63 -13.61
CA GLY A 276 54.21 -12.86 -13.07
C GLY A 276 52.72 -12.69 -12.73
N ALA A 277 52.28 -13.23 -11.59
CA ALA A 277 50.87 -13.20 -11.18
C ALA A 277 50.38 -11.76 -10.95
N GLY A 278 49.47 -11.31 -11.79
CA GLY A 278 48.76 -10.05 -11.66
C GLY A 278 47.52 -10.09 -12.55
N ASN A 279 46.46 -9.39 -12.15
CA ASN A 279 45.26 -9.27 -12.95
C ASN A 279 45.59 -8.45 -14.21
N LEU A 280 45.49 -9.10 -15.37
CA LEU A 280 45.62 -8.49 -16.67
C LEU A 280 44.39 -7.62 -16.93
N GLY A 281 44.52 -6.68 -17.86
CA GLY A 281 43.35 -5.98 -18.36
C GLY A 281 42.49 -6.90 -19.24
N PRO A 282 41.24 -6.51 -19.53
CA PRO A 282 40.34 -7.31 -20.34
C PRO A 282 40.91 -7.64 -21.71
N PHE A 283 40.65 -8.87 -22.16
CA PHE A 283 40.88 -9.29 -23.53
C PHE A 283 39.72 -8.81 -24.40
N VAL A 284 40.01 -7.90 -25.34
CA VAL A 284 39.02 -7.35 -26.26
C VAL A 284 39.21 -7.97 -27.64
N SER A 285 38.23 -8.76 -28.08
CA SER A 285 38.14 -9.37 -29.42
C SER A 285 37.11 -8.65 -30.28
N LYS A 286 37.35 -8.55 -31.59
CA LYS A 286 36.46 -7.88 -32.54
C LYS A 286 36.01 -8.84 -33.64
N PHE A 287 34.70 -8.96 -33.84
CA PHE A 287 34.09 -9.83 -34.84
C PHE A 287 33.19 -9.05 -35.79
N ARG A 288 33.10 -9.50 -37.04
CA ARG A 288 32.13 -8.93 -37.99
C ARG A 288 30.75 -9.54 -37.70
N PRO A 289 29.72 -8.72 -37.43
CA PRO A 289 28.42 -9.23 -36.98
C PRO A 289 27.76 -10.16 -38.00
N PHE A 290 27.95 -9.91 -39.30
CA PHE A 290 27.38 -10.72 -40.39
C PHE A 290 28.07 -12.09 -40.62
N LEU A 291 29.10 -12.45 -39.84
CA LEU A 291 29.76 -13.75 -39.96
C LEU A 291 29.07 -14.83 -39.12
N PHE A 292 28.40 -14.45 -38.02
CA PHE A 292 27.72 -15.38 -37.12
C PHE A 292 26.21 -15.15 -37.15
N ASN A 293 25.45 -16.13 -36.66
CA ASN A 293 23.98 -16.10 -36.63
C ASN A 293 23.42 -15.97 -35.21
N HIS A 294 24.23 -16.27 -34.19
CA HIS A 294 23.91 -16.14 -32.76
C HIS A 294 25.19 -16.00 -31.94
N VAL A 295 25.04 -15.55 -30.70
CA VAL A 295 26.13 -15.45 -29.71
C VAL A 295 25.79 -16.32 -28.50
N THR A 296 26.78 -17.04 -27.99
CA THR A 296 26.66 -17.82 -26.75
C THR A 296 27.69 -17.30 -25.76
N VAL A 297 27.26 -16.88 -24.57
CA VAL A 297 28.12 -16.47 -23.45
C VAL A 297 28.02 -17.54 -22.37
N ASN A 298 29.15 -18.15 -22.02
CA ASN A 298 29.27 -19.19 -20.98
C ASN A 298 30.36 -18.78 -19.99
N THR A 299 30.02 -18.18 -18.86
CA THR A 299 31.03 -17.68 -17.92
C THR A 299 31.68 -18.81 -17.10
N SER A 300 31.00 -19.95 -16.94
CA SER A 300 31.42 -21.05 -16.04
C SER A 300 31.14 -20.69 -14.58
N ALA A 301 31.66 -21.43 -13.60
CA ALA A 301 31.35 -21.18 -12.20
C ALA A 301 32.07 -19.93 -11.68
N GLY A 302 31.36 -19.09 -10.93
CA GLY A 302 31.82 -17.73 -10.62
C GLY A 302 30.70 -16.88 -10.05
N SER A 303 31.04 -15.71 -9.50
CA SER A 303 30.07 -14.62 -9.41
C SER A 303 30.38 -13.65 -10.54
N ASP A 304 29.69 -13.84 -11.65
CA ASP A 304 30.00 -13.22 -12.92
C ASP A 304 29.17 -11.96 -13.16
N LEU A 305 29.72 -11.05 -13.97
CA LEU A 305 29.06 -9.82 -14.36
C LEU A 305 29.05 -9.71 -15.88
N VAL A 306 27.85 -9.80 -16.46
CA VAL A 306 27.63 -9.79 -17.91
C VAL A 306 26.84 -8.53 -18.31
N TYR A 307 27.50 -7.62 -19.03
CA TYR A 307 26.86 -6.49 -19.69
C TYR A 307 26.62 -6.80 -21.16
N VAL A 308 25.36 -6.67 -21.58
CA VAL A 308 24.92 -6.77 -22.96
C VAL A 308 24.40 -5.40 -23.39
N ASP A 309 25.30 -4.57 -23.88
CA ASP A 309 24.96 -3.19 -24.28
C ASP A 309 24.11 -3.20 -25.54
N SER A 310 24.48 -3.97 -26.58
CA SER A 310 23.70 -4.08 -27.83
C SER A 310 23.96 -5.39 -28.57
N VAL A 311 22.89 -5.95 -29.16
CA VAL A 311 22.93 -7.19 -29.93
C VAL A 311 22.12 -7.12 -31.22
N TYR A 312 22.73 -7.65 -32.28
CA TYR A 312 22.14 -7.77 -33.61
C TYR A 312 21.61 -9.18 -33.90
N HIS A 313 22.19 -10.19 -33.25
CA HIS A 313 21.80 -11.60 -33.34
C HIS A 313 21.41 -12.12 -31.96
N HIS A 314 20.49 -13.10 -31.93
CA HIS A 314 19.98 -13.63 -30.67
C HIS A 314 21.16 -14.14 -29.82
N MET A 315 21.13 -13.80 -28.53
CA MET A 315 22.20 -14.12 -27.60
C MET A 315 21.69 -15.07 -26.52
N PHE A 316 22.48 -16.09 -26.21
CA PHE A 316 22.29 -16.97 -25.05
C PHE A 316 23.34 -16.61 -24.01
N VAL A 317 22.94 -16.36 -22.77
CA VAL A 317 23.84 -16.09 -21.64
C VAL A 317 23.62 -17.17 -20.60
N ASN A 318 24.66 -17.94 -20.28
CA ASN A 318 24.63 -19.03 -19.30
C ASN A 318 25.72 -18.80 -18.25
N THR A 319 25.34 -18.59 -16.98
CA THR A 319 26.30 -18.21 -15.92
C THR A 319 26.61 -19.30 -14.86
N ALA A 320 26.07 -20.51 -15.06
CA ALA A 320 26.43 -21.71 -14.30
C ALA A 320 26.18 -21.69 -12.78
N SER A 321 27.10 -21.24 -11.92
CA SER A 321 26.88 -21.33 -10.46
C SER A 321 27.62 -20.23 -9.72
N GLY A 322 26.96 -19.62 -8.75
CA GLY A 322 27.44 -18.48 -7.99
C GLY A 322 26.58 -17.24 -8.29
N ALA A 323 26.79 -16.17 -7.52
CA ALA A 323 25.94 -14.98 -7.59
C ALA A 323 26.19 -14.14 -8.85
N ASP A 324 25.35 -14.29 -9.86
CA ASP A 324 25.57 -13.69 -11.17
C ASP A 324 24.73 -12.43 -11.42
N PHE A 325 25.31 -11.47 -12.13
CA PHE A 325 24.70 -10.19 -12.44
C PHE A 325 24.68 -10.00 -13.95
N ILE A 326 23.50 -10.02 -14.55
CA ILE A 326 23.31 -9.87 -15.99
C ILE A 326 22.52 -8.58 -16.25
N VAL A 327 23.10 -7.66 -17.02
CA VAL A 327 22.46 -6.38 -17.39
C VAL A 327 22.34 -6.29 -18.91
N VAL A 328 21.13 -6.06 -19.41
CA VAL A 328 20.82 -6.05 -20.84
C VAL A 328 20.12 -4.76 -21.23
N GLY A 329 20.58 -4.13 -22.30
CA GLY A 329 19.93 -2.98 -22.94
C GLY A 329 20.79 -1.73 -23.03
N GLY A 330 21.85 -1.61 -22.22
CA GLY A 330 22.78 -0.47 -22.30
C GLY A 330 22.12 0.91 -22.10
N GLY A 331 20.94 0.94 -21.46
CA GLY A 331 20.13 2.13 -21.24
C GLY A 331 19.00 2.36 -22.24
N ASP A 332 18.95 1.67 -23.38
CA ASP A 332 17.88 1.80 -24.38
C ASP A 332 17.63 0.40 -24.95
N TYR A 333 16.71 -0.33 -24.31
CA TYR A 333 16.58 -1.77 -24.53
C TYR A 333 16.11 -2.09 -25.94
N ASP A 334 15.10 -1.38 -26.45
CA ASP A 334 14.50 -1.67 -27.75
C ASP A 334 15.28 -1.13 -28.94
N ALA A 335 16.10 -0.08 -28.79
CA ALA A 335 17.07 0.28 -29.82
C ALA A 335 18.25 -0.69 -29.85
N ASN A 336 18.72 -1.14 -28.68
CA ASN A 336 19.94 -1.92 -28.60
C ASN A 336 19.75 -3.44 -28.74
N ILE A 337 18.58 -3.98 -28.42
CA ILE A 337 18.31 -5.42 -28.39
C ILE A 337 17.34 -5.81 -29.52
N THR A 338 17.86 -5.98 -30.73
CA THR A 338 17.02 -6.18 -31.92
C THR A 338 16.50 -7.62 -32.12
N SER A 339 17.16 -8.60 -31.50
CA SER A 339 16.93 -10.03 -31.75
C SER A 339 16.64 -10.85 -30.49
N GLY A 340 16.64 -10.22 -29.31
CA GLY A 340 16.41 -10.84 -28.00
C GLY A 340 17.66 -11.42 -27.33
N VAL A 341 17.56 -11.61 -26.01
CA VAL A 341 18.56 -12.26 -25.16
C VAL A 341 17.86 -13.31 -24.30
N THR A 342 18.34 -14.55 -24.32
CA THR A 342 17.94 -15.61 -23.38
C THR A 342 19.00 -15.75 -22.32
N VAL A 343 18.59 -15.78 -21.05
CA VAL A 343 19.47 -15.93 -19.91
C VAL A 343 19.11 -17.19 -19.14
N ASP A 344 20.12 -17.96 -18.75
CA ASP A 344 20.02 -19.04 -17.79
C ASP A 344 21.11 -18.84 -16.74
N ALA A 345 20.73 -18.41 -15.53
CA ALA A 345 21.71 -18.17 -14.49
C ALA A 345 22.25 -19.48 -13.85
N GLY A 346 21.74 -20.63 -14.27
CA GLY A 346 22.29 -21.92 -13.89
C GLY A 346 21.69 -22.46 -12.59
N GLN A 347 22.50 -22.92 -11.63
CA GLN A 347 21.97 -23.56 -10.42
C GLN A 347 21.45 -22.50 -9.45
N SER A 348 20.15 -22.48 -9.15
CA SER A 348 19.53 -21.54 -8.19
C SER A 348 19.98 -21.67 -6.73
N ASN A 349 21.00 -22.49 -6.45
CA ASN A 349 21.56 -22.64 -5.13
C ASN A 349 23.06 -22.89 -5.25
N ASP A 350 23.83 -22.25 -4.36
CA ASP A 350 25.23 -22.55 -4.15
C ASP A 350 25.44 -24.03 -3.77
N ALA A 351 26.70 -24.47 -3.83
CA ALA A 351 27.08 -25.85 -3.46
C ALA A 351 26.76 -26.22 -1.99
N SER A 352 26.36 -25.25 -1.16
CA SER A 352 25.94 -25.42 0.24
C SER A 352 24.41 -25.44 0.43
N GLY A 353 23.64 -25.24 -0.64
CA GLY A 353 22.18 -25.19 -0.64
C GLY A 353 21.58 -23.85 -0.23
N ASN A 354 22.36 -22.75 -0.24
CA ASN A 354 21.81 -21.40 -0.12
C ASN A 354 21.47 -20.84 -1.50
N PRO A 355 20.43 -20.00 -1.65
CA PRO A 355 20.21 -19.27 -2.90
C PRO A 355 21.42 -18.40 -3.23
N ASP A 356 21.96 -18.51 -4.43
CA ASP A 356 23.12 -17.74 -4.92
C ASP A 356 22.79 -16.30 -5.32
N GLN A 357 21.51 -15.92 -5.40
CA GLN A 357 21.05 -14.52 -5.57
C GLN A 357 21.36 -13.92 -6.93
N ASP A 358 21.01 -14.63 -7.99
CA ASP A 358 21.20 -14.17 -9.35
C ASP A 358 20.28 -12.99 -9.67
N ILE A 359 20.85 -11.99 -10.35
CA ILE A 359 20.16 -10.75 -10.72
C ILE A 359 20.18 -10.59 -12.24
N PHE A 360 18.99 -10.60 -12.83
CA PHE A 360 18.79 -10.19 -14.22
C PHE A 360 18.18 -8.79 -14.27
N THR A 361 18.82 -7.86 -14.98
CA THR A 361 18.36 -6.48 -15.13
C THR A 361 18.11 -6.16 -16.60
N ILE A 362 16.91 -5.65 -16.87
CA ILE A 362 16.61 -4.94 -18.11
C ILE A 362 16.88 -3.45 -17.85
N ASP A 363 17.82 -2.88 -18.59
CA ASP A 363 18.21 -1.48 -18.48
C ASP A 363 17.68 -0.69 -19.68
N ASP A 364 16.59 0.04 -19.43
CA ASP A 364 15.89 0.91 -20.36
C ASP A 364 15.95 2.38 -19.92
N SER A 365 16.93 2.70 -19.07
CA SER A 365 16.91 3.90 -18.24
C SER A 365 17.27 5.23 -18.92
N ALA A 366 17.80 5.16 -20.14
CA ALA A 366 18.32 6.26 -20.95
C ALA A 366 17.62 6.38 -22.32
N ASP A 367 16.48 5.70 -22.47
CA ASP A 367 15.66 5.64 -23.68
C ASP A 367 15.45 6.99 -24.38
N ASP A 368 15.40 6.96 -25.72
CA ASP A 368 15.32 8.14 -26.57
C ASP A 368 13.89 8.73 -26.67
N LEU A 369 13.75 9.93 -27.26
CA LEU A 369 12.47 10.65 -27.33
C LEU A 369 11.53 9.94 -28.32
N GLY A 370 10.91 8.83 -27.89
CA GLY A 370 10.48 7.80 -28.82
C GLY A 370 9.23 6.98 -28.48
N GLY A 371 8.66 6.97 -27.28
CA GLY A 371 7.43 6.19 -27.05
C GLY A 371 6.95 6.12 -25.60
N PHE A 372 5.69 5.72 -25.43
CA PHE A 372 5.24 5.16 -24.15
C PHE A 372 5.52 3.67 -24.20
N ASP A 373 6.33 3.16 -23.28
CA ASP A 373 6.71 1.76 -23.33
C ASP A 373 5.66 0.86 -22.71
N THR A 374 5.65 -0.39 -23.18
CA THR A 374 4.82 -1.43 -22.58
C THR A 374 5.67 -2.66 -22.36
N HIS A 375 6.05 -2.85 -21.10
CA HIS A 375 6.73 -4.02 -20.60
C HIS A 375 5.67 -5.08 -20.27
N THR A 376 5.71 -6.22 -20.94
CA THR A 376 4.84 -7.37 -20.62
C THR A 376 5.66 -8.45 -19.95
N ILE A 377 5.26 -8.84 -18.74
CA ILE A 377 5.94 -9.81 -17.89
C ILE A 377 5.05 -11.02 -17.66
N ARG A 378 5.57 -12.21 -17.96
CA ARG A 378 4.98 -13.52 -17.70
C ARG A 378 6.05 -14.47 -17.19
N THR A 379 5.65 -15.52 -16.49
CA THR A 379 6.52 -16.66 -16.18
C THR A 379 7.15 -17.18 -17.49
N ALA A 380 8.48 -17.21 -17.53
CA ALA A 380 9.27 -17.60 -18.69
C ALA A 380 9.15 -16.67 -19.93
N PHE A 381 8.53 -15.48 -19.81
CA PHE A 381 8.53 -14.49 -20.91
C PHE A 381 8.56 -13.00 -20.45
N TYR A 382 9.56 -12.24 -20.92
CA TYR A 382 9.59 -10.77 -20.83
C TYR A 382 9.59 -10.19 -22.25
N HIS A 383 8.75 -9.19 -22.54
CA HIS A 383 8.68 -8.58 -23.87
C HIS A 383 8.47 -7.08 -23.80
N LYS A 384 9.30 -6.36 -24.57
CA LYS A 384 9.14 -4.98 -25.00
C LYS A 384 9.36 -4.95 -26.52
N ALA A 385 8.41 -4.41 -27.28
CA ALA A 385 8.53 -4.35 -28.74
C ALA A 385 9.70 -3.42 -29.13
N PRO A 386 10.47 -3.70 -30.21
CA PRO A 386 10.29 -4.77 -31.20
C PRO A 386 10.99 -6.08 -30.83
N ALA A 387 11.70 -6.14 -29.71
CA ALA A 387 12.47 -7.30 -29.30
C ALA A 387 11.57 -8.49 -28.95
N ALA A 388 11.89 -9.67 -29.50
CA ALA A 388 11.24 -10.91 -29.10
C ALA A 388 11.73 -11.34 -27.71
N GLY A 389 10.79 -11.75 -26.87
CA GLY A 389 11.02 -12.00 -25.46
C GLY A 389 11.36 -13.44 -25.09
N THR A 390 12.45 -13.63 -24.36
CA THR A 390 12.71 -14.82 -23.52
C THR A 390 13.02 -14.34 -22.12
N PHE A 391 12.39 -14.92 -21.10
CA PHE A 391 12.65 -14.58 -19.70
C PHE A 391 13.80 -15.42 -19.18
N PRO A 392 14.53 -14.91 -18.19
CA PRO A 392 15.64 -15.65 -17.63
C PRO A 392 15.15 -16.88 -16.83
N THR A 393 15.82 -18.01 -16.95
CA THR A 393 15.59 -19.13 -16.02
C THR A 393 16.54 -19.07 -14.85
N ASN A 394 16.10 -19.62 -13.72
CA ASN A 394 16.91 -19.74 -12.49
C ASN A 394 17.39 -18.40 -11.92
N ILE A 395 16.56 -17.36 -11.98
CA ILE A 395 16.84 -16.04 -11.38
C ILE A 395 16.06 -15.84 -10.08
N GLU A 396 16.72 -15.35 -9.03
CA GLU A 396 16.07 -14.91 -7.79
C GLU A 396 15.58 -13.47 -7.87
N PHE A 397 16.27 -12.58 -8.59
CA PHE A 397 15.90 -11.17 -8.73
C PHE A 397 15.82 -10.73 -10.19
N PHE A 398 14.61 -10.40 -10.65
CA PHE A 398 14.40 -9.77 -11.94
C PHE A 398 14.14 -8.28 -11.75
N ARG A 399 15.00 -7.42 -12.30
CA ARG A 399 14.86 -5.97 -12.26
C ARG A 399 14.54 -5.39 -13.62
N ILE A 400 13.64 -4.41 -13.65
CA ILE A 400 13.34 -3.57 -14.82
C ILE A 400 13.57 -2.12 -14.43
N LEU A 401 14.48 -1.45 -15.14
CA LEU A 401 14.69 -0.01 -15.04
C LEU A 401 13.93 0.65 -16.19
N GLY A 402 12.79 1.28 -15.90
CA GLY A 402 11.98 2.01 -16.88
C GLY A 402 12.67 3.26 -17.41
N GLY A 403 12.08 3.85 -18.44
CA GLY A 403 12.56 5.07 -19.08
C GLY A 403 12.13 6.33 -18.35
N PRO A 404 12.46 7.52 -18.86
CA PRO A 404 11.99 8.79 -18.32
C PRO A 404 10.57 9.19 -18.77
N GLN A 405 9.77 8.25 -19.30
CA GLN A 405 8.58 8.53 -20.11
C GLN A 405 7.29 8.08 -19.41
N HIS A 406 6.25 7.57 -20.08
CA HIS A 406 5.05 7.08 -19.37
C HIS A 406 4.89 5.60 -19.68
N ASP A 407 5.43 4.78 -18.80
CA ASP A 407 5.64 3.37 -19.07
C ASP A 407 4.52 2.53 -18.47
N ILE A 408 4.19 1.45 -19.17
CA ILE A 408 3.19 0.47 -18.73
C ILE A 408 3.90 -0.83 -18.40
N PHE A 409 3.79 -1.27 -17.15
CA PHE A 409 4.30 -2.54 -16.66
C PHE A 409 3.13 -3.52 -16.45
N ASN A 410 2.88 -4.38 -17.44
CA ASN A 410 1.85 -5.40 -17.40
C ASN A 410 2.41 -6.74 -16.88
N VAL A 411 2.23 -6.99 -15.58
CA VAL A 411 2.65 -8.21 -14.88
C VAL A 411 1.50 -9.22 -14.84
N GLU A 412 1.54 -10.17 -15.77
CA GLU A 412 0.51 -11.21 -15.89
C GLU A 412 0.82 -12.46 -15.04
N SER A 413 2.10 -12.74 -14.79
CA SER A 413 2.55 -13.86 -13.95
C SER A 413 4.01 -13.68 -13.50
N THR A 414 4.35 -14.24 -12.33
CA THR A 414 5.74 -14.29 -11.82
C THR A 414 6.09 -15.72 -11.35
N PRO A 415 7.32 -16.21 -11.56
CA PRO A 415 7.75 -17.51 -11.03
C PRO A 415 7.87 -17.50 -9.50
N ALA A 416 7.58 -18.63 -8.85
CA ALA A 416 7.83 -18.79 -7.42
C ALA A 416 9.35 -18.73 -7.13
N GLY A 417 9.75 -17.99 -6.09
CA GLY A 417 11.16 -17.82 -5.73
C GLY A 417 11.86 -16.64 -6.43
N THR A 418 11.25 -16.06 -7.46
CA THR A 418 11.78 -14.86 -8.14
C THR A 418 11.06 -13.61 -7.65
N ARG A 419 11.81 -12.61 -7.18
CA ARG A 419 11.30 -11.26 -6.89
C ARG A 419 11.45 -10.37 -8.12
N LEU A 420 10.37 -9.71 -8.51
CA LEU A 420 10.35 -8.71 -9.59
C LEU A 420 10.42 -7.30 -8.99
N ASP A 421 11.49 -6.57 -9.30
CA ASP A 421 11.64 -5.15 -8.94
C ASP A 421 11.49 -4.27 -10.19
N ILE A 422 10.59 -3.29 -10.15
CA ILE A 422 10.29 -2.38 -11.25
C ILE A 422 10.47 -0.95 -10.78
N GLU A 423 11.24 -0.16 -11.52
CA GLU A 423 11.44 1.28 -11.30
C GLU A 423 10.83 2.07 -12.46
N GLY A 424 9.76 2.83 -12.24
CA GLY A 424 9.16 3.75 -13.22
C GLY A 424 9.97 5.05 -13.40
N ARG A 425 10.61 5.53 -12.32
CA ARG A 425 11.52 6.68 -12.28
C ARG A 425 10.83 8.02 -12.51
N THR A 426 10.77 8.53 -13.73
CA THR A 426 10.11 9.82 -14.00
C THR A 426 9.06 9.56 -15.04
N GLY A 427 7.82 9.93 -14.79
CA GLY A 427 6.79 9.45 -15.68
C GLY A 427 5.42 9.48 -15.05
N ASN A 428 4.40 9.22 -15.85
CA ASN A 428 3.10 8.85 -15.32
C ASN A 428 2.98 7.36 -15.60
N ASP A 429 3.64 6.57 -14.77
CA ASP A 429 3.85 5.16 -14.99
C ASP A 429 2.68 4.34 -14.47
N ARG A 430 2.46 3.19 -15.10
CA ARG A 430 1.31 2.34 -14.82
C ARG A 430 1.73 0.89 -14.60
N LEU A 431 1.57 0.44 -13.36
CA LEU A 431 1.62 -0.98 -13.02
C LEU A 431 0.24 -1.62 -13.23
N ILE A 432 0.19 -2.74 -13.93
CA ILE A 432 -1.00 -3.61 -14.04
C ILE A 432 -0.59 -5.01 -13.62
N VAL A 433 -1.23 -5.56 -12.59
CA VAL A 433 -0.93 -6.89 -12.05
C VAL A 433 -2.15 -7.79 -12.08
N GLY A 434 -1.95 -9.04 -12.48
CA GLY A 434 -2.99 -10.06 -12.42
C GLY A 434 -3.92 -10.07 -13.62
N ASN A 435 -3.45 -9.74 -14.83
CA ASN A 435 -4.24 -9.93 -16.03
C ASN A 435 -4.06 -11.38 -16.56
N PRO A 436 -4.97 -12.36 -16.31
CA PRO A 436 -6.36 -12.20 -15.87
C PRO A 436 -6.66 -12.52 -14.38
N THR A 437 -5.73 -13.07 -13.60
CA THR A 437 -5.88 -13.28 -12.15
C THR A 437 -4.59 -13.01 -11.38
N LEU A 438 -4.70 -12.51 -10.14
CA LEU A 438 -3.59 -12.39 -9.19
C LEU A 438 -3.03 -13.74 -8.74
N SER A 439 -3.75 -14.85 -8.98
CA SER A 439 -3.26 -16.22 -8.69
C SER A 439 -1.97 -16.57 -9.43
N ASN A 440 -1.69 -15.87 -10.51
CA ASN A 440 -0.51 -16.09 -11.33
C ASN A 440 0.75 -15.41 -10.76
N ILE A 441 0.61 -14.62 -9.69
CA ILE A 441 1.71 -13.91 -9.03
C ILE A 441 2.28 -14.82 -7.94
N ALA A 442 3.22 -15.70 -8.31
CA ALA A 442 3.84 -16.64 -7.37
C ALA A 442 5.12 -16.10 -6.73
N GLY A 443 5.76 -15.12 -7.36
CA GLY A 443 6.90 -14.34 -6.86
C GLY A 443 6.50 -12.90 -6.52
N GLU A 444 7.17 -12.30 -5.53
CA GLU A 444 6.90 -10.93 -5.08
C GLU A 444 7.10 -9.91 -6.20
N VAL A 445 6.29 -8.85 -6.21
CA VAL A 445 6.42 -7.73 -7.14
C VAL A 445 6.60 -6.45 -6.34
N ASN A 446 7.66 -5.70 -6.59
CA ASN A 446 7.89 -4.39 -6.01
C ASN A 446 7.93 -3.35 -7.12
N PHE A 447 7.07 -2.35 -7.01
CA PHE A 447 7.00 -1.23 -7.93
C PHE A 447 7.31 0.08 -7.20
N LEU A 448 8.23 0.84 -7.77
CA LEU A 448 8.56 2.21 -7.41
C LEU A 448 8.05 3.10 -8.57
N GLY A 449 6.95 3.83 -8.35
CA GLY A 449 6.41 4.72 -9.39
C GLY A 449 7.38 5.84 -9.73
N GLY A 450 7.83 6.56 -8.70
CA GLY A 450 8.85 7.59 -8.82
C GLY A 450 8.27 8.99 -8.80
N ALA A 451 8.63 9.80 -9.78
CA ALA A 451 8.19 11.19 -9.89
C ALA A 451 7.07 11.34 -10.92
N ASN A 452 6.15 12.26 -10.63
CA ASN A 452 4.90 12.60 -11.34
C ASN A 452 3.71 11.74 -10.87
N ASN A 453 2.83 11.28 -11.76
CA ASN A 453 1.55 10.69 -11.35
C ASN A 453 1.43 9.24 -11.82
N ASP A 454 1.75 8.34 -10.90
CA ASP A 454 1.87 6.91 -11.11
C ASP A 454 0.64 6.15 -10.59
N THR A 455 0.36 5.02 -11.24
CA THR A 455 -0.87 4.26 -11.01
C THR A 455 -0.59 2.76 -10.87
N ALA A 456 -1.28 2.09 -9.95
CA ALA A 456 -1.21 0.64 -9.78
C ALA A 456 -2.60 -0.01 -9.86
N SER A 457 -2.77 -0.98 -10.76
CA SER A 457 -4.02 -1.73 -10.94
C SER A 457 -3.84 -3.20 -10.63
N PHE A 458 -4.64 -3.74 -9.71
CA PHE A 458 -4.66 -5.14 -9.32
C PHE A 458 -5.97 -5.78 -9.78
N LEU A 459 -5.86 -6.76 -10.68
CA LEU A 459 -6.99 -7.38 -11.36
C LEU A 459 -7.11 -8.83 -10.91
N ASP A 460 -8.23 -9.22 -10.30
CA ASP A 460 -8.50 -10.62 -9.97
C ASP A 460 -9.86 -11.10 -10.49
N GLY A 461 -10.48 -10.37 -11.42
CA GLY A 461 -11.85 -10.59 -11.89
C GLY A 461 -12.13 -11.90 -12.63
N SER A 462 -11.12 -12.77 -12.80
CA SER A 462 -11.33 -14.15 -13.27
C SER A 462 -11.26 -15.21 -12.16
N TYR A 463 -10.97 -14.82 -10.92
CA TYR A 463 -10.87 -15.73 -9.78
C TYR A 463 -12.29 -16.17 -9.32
N PRO A 464 -12.62 -17.47 -9.37
CA PRO A 464 -14.01 -17.91 -9.31
C PRO A 464 -14.56 -18.17 -7.89
N THR A 465 -13.74 -18.05 -6.86
CA THR A 465 -14.09 -18.44 -5.48
C THR A 465 -13.84 -17.31 -4.50
N ALA A 466 -14.61 -17.30 -3.40
CA ALA A 466 -14.42 -16.36 -2.30
C ALA A 466 -12.95 -16.27 -1.83
N ALA A 467 -12.48 -15.05 -1.65
CA ALA A 467 -11.13 -14.72 -1.22
C ALA A 467 -11.10 -13.53 -0.26
N ALA A 468 -10.02 -13.45 0.51
CA ALA A 468 -9.75 -12.34 1.41
C ALA A 468 -8.63 -11.47 0.81
N TYR A 469 -8.95 -10.22 0.48
CA TYR A 469 -8.00 -9.23 -0.02
C TYR A 469 -7.63 -8.26 1.10
N SER A 470 -6.37 -7.83 1.12
CA SER A 470 -5.88 -6.79 1.99
C SER A 470 -5.19 -5.74 1.14
N LEU A 471 -5.68 -4.50 1.20
CA LEU A 471 -5.13 -3.32 0.54
C LEU A 471 -4.71 -2.32 1.61
N THR A 472 -3.41 -2.13 1.78
CA THR A 472 -2.81 -1.12 2.67
C THR A 472 -2.12 -0.03 1.85
N ASN A 473 -1.58 1.02 2.48
CA ASN A 473 -1.02 2.20 1.80
C ASN A 473 -0.23 1.87 0.52
N PHE A 474 0.67 0.88 0.57
CA PHE A 474 1.54 0.51 -0.54
C PHE A 474 1.67 -1.00 -0.72
N ARG A 475 0.67 -1.78 -0.30
CA ARG A 475 0.71 -3.24 -0.41
C ARG A 475 -0.66 -3.84 -0.68
N VAL A 476 -0.72 -4.78 -1.62
CA VAL A 476 -1.88 -5.65 -1.85
C VAL A 476 -1.49 -7.11 -1.61
N SER A 477 -2.41 -7.88 -1.04
CA SER A 477 -2.22 -9.33 -0.89
C SER A 477 -3.54 -10.08 -0.80
N ARG A 478 -3.50 -11.33 -1.24
CA ARG A 478 -4.55 -12.35 -1.10
C ARG A 478 -3.90 -13.69 -0.75
N PRO A 479 -4.50 -14.56 0.07
CA PRO A 479 -3.99 -15.91 0.28
C PRO A 479 -3.82 -16.65 -1.06
N GLY A 480 -2.63 -17.20 -1.30
CA GLY A 480 -2.30 -17.93 -2.52
C GLY A 480 -1.60 -17.13 -3.62
N MET A 481 -1.46 -15.80 -3.47
CA MET A 481 -0.51 -14.99 -4.26
C MET A 481 0.67 -14.54 -3.38
N ALA A 482 1.82 -14.30 -4.01
CA ALA A 482 2.84 -13.44 -3.42
C ALA A 482 2.31 -12.00 -3.36
N PHE A 483 2.79 -11.21 -2.41
CA PHE A 483 2.31 -9.84 -2.27
C PHE A 483 2.93 -8.91 -3.30
N VAL A 484 2.25 -7.79 -3.54
CA VAL A 484 2.74 -6.71 -4.40
C VAL A 484 2.92 -5.45 -3.56
N THR A 485 4.06 -4.79 -3.68
CA THR A 485 4.29 -3.45 -3.14
C THR A 485 4.30 -2.41 -4.27
N PHE A 486 3.77 -1.22 -4.00
CA PHE A 486 3.58 -0.15 -4.99
C PHE A 486 3.86 1.23 -4.38
N THR A 487 5.07 1.42 -3.88
CA THR A 487 5.50 2.67 -3.26
C THR A 487 5.65 3.78 -4.31
N GLU A 488 5.56 5.04 -3.87
CA GLU A 488 5.66 6.21 -4.76
C GLU A 488 4.60 6.18 -5.88
N THR A 489 3.36 5.86 -5.51
CA THR A 489 2.21 5.90 -6.43
C THR A 489 1.13 6.84 -5.90
N GLU A 490 0.48 7.55 -6.81
CA GLU A 490 -0.57 8.52 -6.51
C GLU A 490 -1.96 7.86 -6.50
N SER A 491 -2.14 6.76 -7.23
CA SER A 491 -3.41 6.02 -7.25
C SER A 491 -3.25 4.51 -7.33
N ALA A 492 -4.15 3.80 -6.66
CA ALA A 492 -4.21 2.35 -6.64
C ALA A 492 -5.64 1.84 -6.87
N SER A 493 -5.83 0.78 -7.66
CA SER A 493 -7.13 0.16 -7.89
C SER A 493 -7.08 -1.33 -7.65
N LEU A 494 -8.03 -1.89 -6.89
CA LEU A 494 -8.24 -3.33 -6.72
C LEU A 494 -9.61 -3.73 -7.26
N ALA A 495 -9.62 -4.66 -8.20
CA ALA A 495 -10.83 -5.37 -8.66
C ALA A 495 -10.77 -6.81 -8.18
N ALA A 496 -11.64 -7.17 -7.25
CA ALA A 496 -11.73 -8.51 -6.68
C ALA A 496 -12.39 -9.51 -7.65
N GLY A 497 -12.63 -10.73 -7.19
CA GLY A 497 -12.99 -11.89 -8.00
C GLY A 497 -14.49 -12.00 -8.28
N LEU A 498 -14.93 -13.22 -8.59
CA LEU A 498 -16.34 -13.56 -8.86
C LEU A 498 -17.01 -14.30 -7.69
N GLY A 499 -16.32 -14.46 -6.57
CA GLY A 499 -16.84 -15.09 -5.36
C GLY A 499 -17.22 -14.06 -4.32
N ALA A 500 -17.96 -14.47 -3.27
CA ALA A 500 -18.27 -13.63 -2.13
C ALA A 500 -17.00 -13.28 -1.33
N ASP A 501 -16.37 -12.18 -1.70
CA ASP A 501 -15.05 -11.77 -1.29
C ASP A 501 -15.10 -10.89 -0.03
N THR A 502 -14.01 -10.90 0.73
CA THR A 502 -13.81 -9.95 1.83
C THR A 502 -12.62 -9.08 1.53
N ILE A 503 -12.83 -7.79 1.33
CA ILE A 503 -11.77 -6.82 1.06
C ILE A 503 -11.54 -5.97 2.31
N THR A 504 -10.32 -5.98 2.83
CA THR A 504 -9.92 -5.08 3.93
C THR A 504 -9.09 -3.93 3.35
N VAL A 505 -9.61 -2.71 3.49
CA VAL A 505 -8.94 -1.46 3.11
C VAL A 505 -8.44 -0.80 4.38
N ASN A 506 -7.11 -0.70 4.52
CA ASN A 506 -6.47 -0.09 5.70
C ASN A 506 -5.45 0.96 5.26
N TYR A 507 -5.93 2.20 5.13
CA TYR A 507 -5.16 3.33 4.63
C TYR A 507 -4.93 4.34 5.76
N GLY A 508 -3.74 4.93 5.78
CA GLY A 508 -3.37 6.00 6.72
C GLY A 508 -2.86 7.25 5.99
N ASN A 509 -2.12 8.08 6.71
CA ASN A 509 -1.48 9.27 6.15
C ASN A 509 -0.61 8.94 4.91
N ASN A 510 -0.68 9.80 3.89
CA ASN A 510 0.03 9.68 2.61
C ASN A 510 -0.34 8.44 1.76
N SER A 511 -1.53 7.87 1.96
CA SER A 511 -2.03 6.81 1.08
C SER A 511 -2.38 7.35 -0.31
N PRO A 512 -2.25 6.52 -1.37
CA PRO A 512 -2.74 6.87 -2.70
C PRO A 512 -4.26 7.00 -2.73
N ILE A 513 -4.78 7.63 -3.79
CA ILE A 513 -6.21 7.58 -4.13
C ILE A 513 -6.57 6.12 -4.44
N ALA A 514 -7.53 5.54 -3.71
CA ALA A 514 -7.95 4.16 -3.93
C ALA A 514 -9.25 4.02 -4.71
N THR A 515 -9.32 3.00 -5.56
CA THR A 515 -10.58 2.47 -6.09
C THR A 515 -10.68 0.98 -5.77
N VAL A 516 -11.77 0.56 -5.14
CA VAL A 516 -12.01 -0.84 -4.75
C VAL A 516 -13.34 -1.31 -5.32
N SER A 517 -13.30 -2.47 -5.97
CA SER A 517 -14.43 -3.14 -6.60
C SER A 517 -14.55 -4.56 -6.04
N GLY A 518 -15.75 -4.94 -5.57
CA GLY A 518 -16.08 -6.27 -5.08
C GLY A 518 -16.11 -7.33 -6.19
N GLY A 519 -16.50 -6.92 -7.40
CA GLY A 519 -16.53 -7.79 -8.57
C GLY A 519 -17.86 -8.54 -8.69
N GLY A 520 -17.87 -9.84 -8.45
CA GLY A 520 -19.11 -10.60 -8.45
C GLY A 520 -19.24 -11.42 -7.19
N GLY A 521 -20.46 -11.65 -6.72
CA GLY A 521 -20.67 -12.30 -5.43
C GLY A 521 -21.25 -11.32 -4.43
N ASN A 522 -21.46 -11.77 -3.19
CA ASN A 522 -21.93 -10.92 -2.11
C ASN A 522 -20.73 -10.53 -1.27
N ASP A 523 -20.19 -9.35 -1.51
CA ASP A 523 -18.88 -8.94 -1.03
C ASP A 523 -18.96 -8.13 0.26
N ILE A 524 -17.91 -8.21 1.06
CA ILE A 524 -17.75 -7.44 2.30
C ILE A 524 -16.52 -6.57 2.18
N ILE A 525 -16.70 -5.25 2.11
CA ILE A 525 -15.63 -4.27 2.13
C ILE A 525 -15.50 -3.68 3.54
N ASN A 526 -14.44 -4.03 4.25
CA ASN A 526 -14.10 -3.49 5.56
C ASN A 526 -13.14 -2.32 5.40
N VAL A 527 -13.60 -1.12 5.72
CA VAL A 527 -12.77 0.08 5.76
C VAL A 527 -12.32 0.31 7.20
N LEU A 528 -11.02 0.12 7.43
CA LEU A 528 -10.37 0.33 8.71
C LEU A 528 -9.61 1.65 8.65
N SER A 529 -9.86 2.52 9.63
CA SER A 529 -9.11 3.77 9.81
C SER A 529 -8.66 3.92 11.26
N ASP A 530 -7.45 4.40 11.48
CA ASP A 530 -7.01 4.86 12.80
C ASP A 530 -7.66 6.21 13.18
N ASP A 531 -8.12 7.01 12.21
CA ASP A 531 -8.97 8.22 12.35
C ASP A 531 -9.64 8.58 11.00
N PHE A 532 -10.96 8.80 10.96
CA PHE A 532 -11.64 9.26 9.73
C PHE A 532 -11.10 10.59 9.18
N THR A 533 -10.36 11.37 9.98
CA THR A 533 -9.67 12.59 9.53
C THR A 533 -8.28 12.35 8.90
N GLU A 534 -7.69 11.16 9.04
CA GLU A 534 -6.37 10.82 8.49
C GLU A 534 -6.43 10.40 7.01
N PHE A 535 -7.61 10.13 6.47
CA PHE A 535 -7.80 9.92 5.05
C PHE A 535 -7.74 11.28 4.33
N GLN A 536 -6.57 11.61 3.80
CA GLN A 536 -6.34 12.85 3.04
C GLN A 536 -6.78 12.73 1.57
N GLN A 537 -7.00 11.51 1.06
CA GLN A 537 -7.30 11.24 -0.35
C GLN A 537 -8.61 10.44 -0.50
N PRO A 538 -9.40 10.70 -1.56
CA PRO A 538 -10.64 9.97 -1.80
C PRO A 538 -10.44 8.45 -1.98
N VAL A 539 -11.36 7.67 -1.42
CA VAL A 539 -11.48 6.22 -1.71
C VAL A 539 -12.83 5.95 -2.38
N SER A 540 -12.80 5.41 -3.60
CA SER A 540 -13.99 4.96 -4.32
C SER A 540 -14.28 3.50 -4.02
N LEU A 541 -15.51 3.18 -3.63
CA LEU A 541 -15.93 1.83 -3.23
C LEU A 541 -17.14 1.39 -4.05
N ALA A 542 -17.06 0.22 -4.68
CA ALA A 542 -18.15 -0.43 -5.42
C ALA A 542 -18.25 -1.91 -5.01
N GLY A 543 -19.47 -2.41 -4.82
CA GLY A 543 -19.71 -3.84 -4.58
C GLY A 543 -19.84 -4.63 -5.89
N ASP A 544 -20.30 -3.94 -6.94
CA ASP A 544 -20.62 -4.47 -8.25
C ASP A 544 -21.79 -5.47 -8.25
N ALA A 545 -21.55 -6.75 -8.53
CA ALA A 545 -22.62 -7.70 -8.81
C ALA A 545 -22.94 -8.62 -7.63
N GLY A 546 -23.91 -8.24 -6.81
CA GLY A 546 -24.50 -9.13 -5.82
C GLY A 546 -25.27 -8.36 -4.75
N ILE A 547 -25.17 -8.82 -3.51
CA ILE A 547 -25.63 -8.08 -2.33
C ILE A 547 -24.41 -7.77 -1.49
N ASP A 548 -23.99 -6.52 -1.53
CA ASP A 548 -22.70 -6.10 -1.04
C ASP A 548 -22.84 -5.30 0.26
N THR A 549 -21.80 -5.38 1.09
CA THR A 549 -21.77 -4.77 2.41
C THR A 549 -20.50 -3.96 2.59
N ILE A 550 -20.63 -2.70 2.97
CA ILE A 550 -19.50 -1.89 3.44
C ILE A 550 -19.59 -1.73 4.95
N ASN A 551 -18.52 -2.09 5.64
CA ASN A 551 -18.35 -1.86 7.06
C ASN A 551 -17.34 -0.74 7.27
N PHE A 552 -17.77 0.33 7.89
CA PHE A 552 -16.91 1.38 8.44
C PHE A 552 -16.72 1.12 9.92
N THR A 553 -15.47 1.02 10.38
CA THR A 553 -15.15 0.85 11.80
C THR A 553 -14.30 2.03 12.26
N GLY A 554 -14.87 2.91 13.10
CA GLY A 554 -14.21 4.10 13.62
C GLY A 554 -13.52 3.90 14.98
N ARG A 555 -12.59 4.79 15.32
CA ARG A 555 -12.14 5.06 16.69
C ARG A 555 -12.62 6.45 17.14
N PRO A 556 -12.80 6.69 18.46
CA PRO A 556 -13.74 7.68 18.96
C PRO A 556 -13.11 9.04 19.13
N GLN A 557 -13.14 9.94 18.14
CA GLN A 557 -12.98 11.39 18.37
C GLN A 557 -13.68 12.35 17.39
N THR A 558 -14.42 11.90 16.36
CA THR A 558 -15.05 12.83 15.40
C THR A 558 -16.47 12.46 14.99
N THR A 559 -17.29 13.50 14.75
CA THR A 559 -18.65 13.38 14.23
C THR A 559 -18.64 12.66 12.88
N THR A 560 -19.23 11.47 12.81
CA THR A 560 -19.38 10.72 11.56
C THR A 560 -20.69 11.14 10.88
N THR A 561 -20.61 11.75 9.69
CA THR A 561 -21.80 12.22 8.93
C THR A 561 -22.10 11.30 7.75
N LEU A 562 -23.32 10.75 7.71
CA LEU A 562 -23.90 10.07 6.57
C LEU A 562 -24.78 11.05 5.76
N TYR A 563 -24.46 11.24 4.48
CA TYR A 563 -25.24 12.07 3.55
C TYR A 563 -25.48 11.33 2.23
N GLY A 564 -26.65 10.68 2.10
CA GLY A 564 -27.11 10.09 0.84
C GLY A 564 -26.20 8.97 0.32
N ALA A 565 -25.18 9.33 -0.46
CA ALA A 565 -24.20 8.45 -1.12
C ALA A 565 -22.72 8.75 -0.75
N SER A 566 -22.48 9.64 0.22
CA SER A 566 -21.14 10.13 0.59
C SER A 566 -20.96 10.23 2.10
N PHE A 567 -19.72 10.04 2.55
CA PHE A 567 -19.22 10.29 3.91
C PHE A 567 -18.34 11.55 3.95
N ASP A 568 -18.68 12.51 4.84
CA ASP A 568 -17.76 13.32 5.67
C ASP A 568 -18.47 14.56 6.29
N ASN A 569 -17.89 15.08 7.38
CA ASN A 569 -18.24 16.24 8.21
C ASN A 569 -17.88 17.61 7.58
N THR A 570 -17.12 17.64 6.47
CA THR A 570 -16.81 18.84 5.70
C THR A 570 -17.20 18.65 4.23
N ASN A 571 -17.49 19.72 3.49
CA ASN A 571 -18.06 19.68 2.13
C ASN A 571 -17.17 19.06 1.02
N THR A 572 -16.25 18.14 1.35
CA THR A 572 -15.34 17.39 0.45
C THR A 572 -15.39 15.89 0.78
N PRO A 573 -16.05 15.05 -0.05
CA PRO A 573 -16.18 13.61 0.20
C PRO A 573 -14.84 12.87 0.27
N THR A 574 -14.55 12.24 1.40
CA THR A 574 -13.37 11.35 1.56
C THR A 574 -13.66 9.94 1.05
N TYR A 575 -14.93 9.53 1.03
CA TYR A 575 -15.37 8.26 0.45
C TYR A 575 -16.46 8.49 -0.60
N LEU A 576 -16.26 7.87 -1.77
CA LEU A 576 -17.18 7.89 -2.90
C LEU A 576 -17.77 6.49 -3.06
N LEU A 577 -19.04 6.33 -2.69
CA LEU A 577 -19.73 5.05 -2.81
C LEU A 577 -20.43 4.96 -4.16
N ASP A 578 -20.21 3.89 -4.91
CA ASP A 578 -21.12 3.53 -5.99
C ASP A 578 -22.40 2.94 -5.40
N THR A 579 -23.28 3.83 -5.01
CA THR A 579 -24.59 3.51 -4.42
C THR A 579 -25.57 2.78 -5.34
N ASN A 580 -25.19 2.44 -6.56
CA ASN A 580 -25.98 1.54 -7.41
C ASN A 580 -25.57 0.07 -7.27
N SER A 581 -24.46 -0.19 -6.56
CA SER A 581 -23.88 -1.52 -6.38
C SER A 581 -23.56 -1.84 -4.92
N ILE A 582 -24.18 -1.11 -3.97
CA ILE A 582 -24.03 -1.33 -2.53
C ILE A 582 -25.42 -1.37 -1.89
N GLU A 583 -25.73 -2.49 -1.22
CA GLU A 583 -27.03 -2.71 -0.59
C GLU A 583 -26.99 -2.55 0.93
N ASN A 584 -25.83 -2.73 1.58
CA ASN A 584 -25.70 -2.65 3.03
C ASN A 584 -24.55 -1.74 3.45
N LEU A 585 -24.84 -0.83 4.39
CA LEU A 585 -23.90 0.13 4.91
C LEU A 585 -23.92 0.09 6.44
N ASN A 586 -22.83 -0.39 7.04
CA ASN A 586 -22.71 -0.54 8.48
C ASN A 586 -21.67 0.46 9.02
N LEU A 587 -22.07 1.20 10.05
CA LEU A 587 -21.23 2.12 10.81
C LEU A 587 -21.05 1.56 12.21
N ASN A 588 -19.83 1.17 12.53
CA ASN A 588 -19.48 0.58 13.82
C ASN A 588 -18.66 1.59 14.62
N GLY A 589 -19.21 2.02 15.75
CA GLY A 589 -18.50 2.81 16.73
C GLY A 589 -17.60 1.94 17.61
N SER A 590 -17.10 2.57 18.65
CA SER A 590 -15.96 2.11 19.42
C SER A 590 -16.36 1.77 20.86
N VAL A 591 -15.35 1.62 21.73
CA VAL A 591 -15.58 1.43 23.18
C VAL A 591 -15.70 2.74 23.96
N SER A 592 -15.58 3.89 23.31
CA SER A 592 -15.75 5.21 23.95
C SER A 592 -16.95 5.94 23.36
N ALA A 593 -17.36 7.04 23.98
CA ALA A 593 -18.48 7.85 23.52
C ALA A 593 -18.27 8.39 22.10
N ASP A 594 -19.17 8.03 21.19
CA ASP A 594 -19.19 8.36 19.79
C ASP A 594 -20.36 9.30 19.43
N THR A 595 -20.23 10.03 18.32
CA THR A 595 -21.31 10.87 17.77
C THR A 595 -21.55 10.57 16.29
N PHE A 596 -22.75 10.10 15.99
CA PHE A 596 -23.22 9.81 14.63
C PHE A 596 -24.21 10.87 14.16
N VAL A 597 -24.10 11.30 12.92
CA VAL A 597 -25.01 12.24 12.26
C VAL A 597 -25.51 11.61 10.97
N VAL A 598 -26.80 11.36 10.89
CA VAL A 598 -27.49 10.84 9.70
C VAL A 598 -28.34 11.96 9.12
N ARG A 599 -27.80 12.66 8.12
CA ARG A 599 -28.55 13.72 7.41
C ARG A 599 -29.52 13.14 6.38
N GLY A 600 -29.18 11.99 5.82
CA GLY A 600 -30.07 11.28 4.89
C GLY A 600 -29.58 9.89 4.52
N THR A 601 -30.52 9.04 4.14
CA THR A 601 -30.31 7.66 3.70
C THR A 601 -30.90 7.48 2.31
N ARG A 602 -30.29 6.64 1.46
CA ARG A 602 -30.76 6.42 0.08
C ARG A 602 -31.71 5.22 -0.03
N PRO A 603 -32.79 5.29 -0.83
CA PRO A 603 -33.63 4.13 -1.10
C PRO A 603 -32.83 2.94 -1.65
N GLY A 604 -33.13 1.73 -1.16
CA GLY A 604 -32.46 0.50 -1.58
C GLY A 604 -31.20 0.13 -0.77
N ILE A 605 -30.69 1.04 0.07
CA ILE A 605 -29.54 0.79 0.94
C ILE A 605 -30.00 0.61 2.38
N ASN A 606 -29.63 -0.51 3.01
CA ASN A 606 -29.83 -0.78 4.42
C ASN A 606 -28.71 -0.11 5.23
N ASN A 607 -29.06 0.86 6.07
CA ASN A 607 -28.10 1.59 6.90
C ASN A 607 -28.19 1.08 8.34
N VAL A 608 -27.07 0.65 8.90
CA VAL A 608 -27.00 0.18 10.29
C VAL A 608 -25.95 0.99 11.04
N ILE A 609 -26.34 1.57 12.17
CA ILE A 609 -25.43 2.16 13.15
C ILE A 609 -25.34 1.19 14.33
N ASN A 610 -24.13 0.74 14.64
CA ASN A 610 -23.79 0.01 15.85
C ASN A 610 -22.94 0.93 16.70
N ALA A 611 -23.51 1.51 17.76
CA ALA A 611 -22.90 2.63 18.47
C ALA A 611 -21.68 2.19 19.30
N GLY A 612 -21.76 1.08 20.03
CA GLY A 612 -20.61 0.44 20.64
C GLY A 612 -20.77 0.21 22.15
N ASP A 613 -19.68 0.26 22.90
CA ASP A 613 -19.75 0.18 24.38
C ASP A 613 -19.77 1.58 25.05
N GLY A 614 -19.71 2.65 24.24
CA GLY A 614 -19.64 4.04 24.67
C GLY A 614 -20.97 4.62 25.13
N ASN A 615 -20.96 5.85 25.65
CA ASN A 615 -22.20 6.61 25.83
C ASN A 615 -22.43 7.45 24.58
N ASP A 616 -23.20 6.94 23.64
CA ASP A 616 -23.18 7.45 22.29
C ASP A 616 -24.32 8.42 22.01
N THR A 617 -24.12 9.32 21.04
CA THR A 617 -25.17 10.23 20.57
C THR A 617 -25.37 10.08 19.06
N ILE A 618 -26.60 9.81 18.65
CA ILE A 618 -26.99 9.65 17.26
C ILE A 618 -27.99 10.74 16.90
N TYR A 619 -27.72 11.52 15.86
CA TYR A 619 -28.66 12.48 15.29
C TYR A 619 -29.22 11.94 13.97
N ALA A 620 -30.53 11.84 13.83
CA ALA A 620 -31.23 11.42 12.62
C ALA A 620 -32.08 12.57 12.07
N GLY A 621 -31.91 12.85 10.78
CA GLY A 621 -32.54 13.98 10.08
C GLY A 621 -31.91 15.33 10.39
N SER A 622 -30.83 15.40 11.18
CA SER A 622 -30.17 16.68 11.46
C SER A 622 -28.75 16.55 11.99
N THR A 623 -28.05 17.68 12.02
CA THR A 623 -26.84 17.97 12.80
C THR A 623 -27.18 18.48 14.21
N PRO A 624 -26.20 18.57 15.14
CA PRO A 624 -26.39 19.05 16.51
C PRO A 624 -27.00 20.46 16.64
N ASP A 625 -26.90 21.30 15.62
CA ASP A 625 -27.48 22.64 15.55
C ASP A 625 -28.94 22.67 15.05
N PHE A 626 -29.54 21.51 14.80
CA PHE A 626 -30.92 21.35 14.34
C PHE A 626 -31.23 22.02 12.98
N ALA A 627 -30.23 22.18 12.11
CA ALA A 627 -30.38 22.89 10.83
C ALA A 627 -31.17 22.15 9.74
N TYR A 628 -31.45 20.84 9.88
CA TYR A 628 -32.10 20.02 8.85
C TYR A 628 -33.42 19.40 9.35
N ASN A 629 -33.97 18.47 8.58
CA ASN A 629 -35.24 17.81 8.85
C ASN A 629 -35.20 16.31 8.46
N LEU A 630 -36.24 15.57 8.81
CA LEU A 630 -36.32 14.12 8.60
C LEU A 630 -36.61 13.70 7.15
N ASP A 631 -36.84 14.64 6.21
CA ASP A 631 -37.20 14.32 4.82
C ASP A 631 -36.06 13.60 4.07
N GLY A 632 -34.81 13.72 4.52
CA GLY A 632 -33.67 13.03 3.90
C GLY A 632 -33.55 11.55 4.24
N ILE A 633 -34.34 11.03 5.19
CA ILE A 633 -34.29 9.62 5.60
C ILE A 633 -35.15 8.77 4.66
N ASP A 634 -34.66 8.56 3.44
CA ASP A 634 -35.41 7.89 2.37
C ASP A 634 -35.16 6.36 2.32
N GLY A 635 -34.04 5.88 2.86
CA GLY A 635 -33.69 4.45 3.00
C GLY A 635 -33.86 3.91 4.42
N PRO A 636 -33.96 2.58 4.62
CA PRO A 636 -33.99 1.96 5.94
C PRO A 636 -32.79 2.37 6.82
N LEU A 637 -33.08 2.74 8.07
CA LEU A 637 -32.09 3.04 9.10
C LEU A 637 -32.38 2.21 10.35
N THR A 638 -31.35 1.51 10.83
CA THR A 638 -31.35 0.75 12.08
C THR A 638 -30.28 1.33 12.99
N VAL A 639 -30.64 1.65 14.25
CA VAL A 639 -29.70 2.17 15.26
C VAL A 639 -29.65 1.23 16.45
N ASN A 640 -28.48 0.68 16.73
CA ASN A 640 -28.22 -0.18 17.87
C ASN A 640 -27.31 0.58 18.83
N GLY A 641 -27.83 1.08 19.97
CA GLY A 641 -26.99 1.75 20.97
C GLY A 641 -25.96 0.81 21.61
N GLN A 642 -26.36 -0.46 21.82
CA GLN A 642 -25.52 -1.50 22.41
C GLN A 642 -25.26 -1.26 23.91
N ALA A 643 -24.01 -1.18 24.37
CA ALA A 643 -23.72 -1.03 25.79
C ALA A 643 -23.36 0.42 26.08
N GLY A 644 -23.76 0.92 27.25
CA GLY A 644 -23.54 2.32 27.61
C GLY A 644 -24.85 3.00 27.94
N THR A 645 -24.88 4.33 27.82
CA THR A 645 -26.07 5.15 27.93
C THR A 645 -26.18 5.98 26.67
N ASP A 646 -27.08 5.57 25.80
CA ASP A 646 -27.14 6.03 24.43
C ASP A 646 -28.31 6.98 24.21
N ARG A 647 -28.06 8.00 23.39
CA ARG A 647 -29.02 9.04 23.04
C ARG A 647 -29.29 9.05 21.55
N LEU A 648 -30.54 8.82 21.16
CA LEU A 648 -31.00 9.01 19.78
C LEU A 648 -31.82 10.30 19.69
N VAL A 649 -31.49 11.15 18.73
CA VAL A 649 -32.12 12.45 18.52
C VAL A 649 -32.75 12.47 17.13
N PHE A 650 -34.08 12.52 17.06
CA PHE A 650 -34.80 12.84 15.84
C PHE A 650 -35.07 14.33 15.81
N SER A 651 -34.66 15.02 14.75
CA SER A 651 -34.99 16.44 14.59
C SER A 651 -35.62 16.73 13.24
N ASP A 652 -36.77 17.39 13.33
CA ASP A 652 -37.54 17.93 12.23
C ASP A 652 -37.68 19.45 12.33
N ALA A 653 -36.82 20.10 13.13
CA ALA A 653 -36.88 21.52 13.46
C ALA A 653 -36.77 22.42 12.21
N GLY A 654 -36.05 21.96 11.17
CA GLY A 654 -35.97 22.64 9.88
C GLY A 654 -37.22 22.51 9.01
N SER A 655 -38.22 21.70 9.39
CA SER A 655 -39.49 21.57 8.65
C SER A 655 -40.40 22.77 8.91
N THR A 656 -41.01 23.29 7.85
CA THR A 656 -42.06 24.31 7.91
C THR A 656 -43.48 23.73 7.77
N SER A 657 -43.61 22.40 7.69
CA SER A 657 -44.87 21.70 7.52
C SER A 657 -45.29 20.98 8.78
N ALA A 658 -46.59 20.96 9.05
CA ALA A 658 -47.17 20.20 10.16
C ALA A 658 -47.04 18.71 9.90
N HIS A 659 -46.59 17.97 10.93
CA HIS A 659 -46.37 16.54 10.83
C HIS A 659 -47.04 15.78 11.96
N THR A 660 -47.24 14.48 11.73
CA THR A 660 -47.65 13.53 12.77
C THR A 660 -46.53 12.51 12.97
N TYR A 661 -45.91 12.56 14.15
CA TYR A 661 -44.83 11.67 14.57
C TYR A 661 -45.41 10.47 15.32
N PHE A 662 -44.88 9.28 15.04
CA PHE A 662 -45.24 8.04 15.69
C PHE A 662 -44.02 7.40 16.30
N GLN A 663 -44.08 7.09 17.59
CA GLN A 663 -43.06 6.38 18.33
C GLN A 663 -43.63 5.10 18.95
N THR A 664 -42.91 4.00 18.81
CA THR A 664 -43.07 2.77 19.60
C THR A 664 -41.79 2.49 20.40
N ALA A 665 -41.75 1.38 21.12
CA ALA A 665 -40.56 0.97 21.87
C ALA A 665 -39.30 0.77 21.01
N THR A 666 -39.45 0.50 19.71
CA THR A 666 -38.32 0.19 18.81
C THR A 666 -38.38 0.90 17.46
N THR A 667 -39.37 1.77 17.23
CA THR A 667 -39.54 2.46 15.94
C THR A 667 -39.96 3.91 16.09
N PHE A 668 -39.51 4.74 15.17
CA PHE A 668 -39.94 6.12 15.01
C PHE A 668 -40.19 6.43 13.54
N GLY A 669 -41.21 7.24 13.25
CA GLY A 669 -41.41 7.75 11.90
C GLY A 669 -42.52 8.78 11.79
N ARG A 670 -42.58 9.41 10.61
CA ARG A 670 -43.69 10.22 10.14
C ARG A 670 -43.96 9.96 8.66
N ALA A 671 -45.05 10.49 8.13
CA ALA A 671 -45.27 10.46 6.69
C ALA A 671 -44.14 11.23 5.96
N GLY A 672 -43.69 10.68 4.82
CA GLY A 672 -42.64 11.29 4.01
C GLY A 672 -41.21 10.89 4.38
N MET A 673 -41.01 10.01 5.37
CA MET A 673 -39.71 9.37 5.66
C MET A 673 -39.87 7.86 5.73
N THR A 674 -38.77 7.13 5.57
CA THR A 674 -38.69 5.71 5.95
C THR A 674 -38.56 5.62 7.48
N SER A 675 -39.31 4.71 8.10
CA SER A 675 -39.28 4.53 9.56
C SER A 675 -37.89 4.09 10.03
N VAL A 676 -37.41 4.69 11.11
CA VAL A 676 -36.17 4.31 11.78
C VAL A 676 -36.47 3.25 12.81
N THR A 677 -35.68 2.18 12.82
CA THR A 677 -35.74 1.15 13.86
C THR A 677 -34.57 1.34 14.82
N PHE A 678 -34.79 1.11 16.11
CA PHE A 678 -33.74 1.25 17.11
C PHE A 678 -33.87 0.23 18.25
N SER A 679 -32.75 -0.05 18.89
CA SER A 679 -32.66 -0.94 20.04
C SER A 679 -31.59 -0.47 21.02
N SER A 680 -31.72 -0.81 22.31
CA SER A 680 -30.75 -0.41 23.35
C SER A 680 -30.49 1.10 23.33
N ILE A 681 -31.55 1.91 23.42
CA ILE A 681 -31.47 3.37 23.52
C ILE A 681 -32.10 3.76 24.85
N GLU A 682 -31.34 4.44 25.70
CA GLU A 682 -31.79 4.89 27.03
C GLU A 682 -32.49 6.25 26.97
N SER A 683 -32.08 7.13 26.05
CA SER A 683 -32.69 8.46 25.87
C SER A 683 -33.06 8.70 24.42
N LEU A 684 -34.35 8.94 24.18
CA LEU A 684 -34.85 9.39 22.90
C LEU A 684 -35.22 10.87 22.98
N GLN A 685 -34.73 11.70 22.07
CA GLN A 685 -35.17 13.08 21.93
C GLN A 685 -35.88 13.27 20.60
N ILE A 686 -37.05 13.91 20.62
CA ILE A 686 -37.79 14.28 19.41
C ILE A 686 -37.96 15.80 19.39
N ALA A 687 -37.32 16.45 18.44
CA ALA A 687 -37.54 17.86 18.11
C ALA A 687 -38.49 17.95 16.91
N GLY A 688 -39.71 18.42 17.13
CA GLY A 688 -40.72 18.57 16.06
C GLY A 688 -40.46 19.75 15.14
N SER A 689 -41.37 19.98 14.19
CA SER A 689 -41.35 21.16 13.32
C SER A 689 -41.70 22.46 14.07
N GLY A 690 -41.41 23.62 13.47
CA GLY A 690 -41.78 24.93 14.03
C GLY A 690 -43.24 25.34 13.85
N VAL A 691 -44.11 24.39 13.51
CA VAL A 691 -45.56 24.59 13.31
C VAL A 691 -46.36 23.50 14.03
N ALA A 692 -47.62 23.78 14.35
CA ALA A 692 -48.48 22.88 15.12
C ALA A 692 -48.53 21.46 14.53
N SER A 693 -47.98 20.52 15.29
CA SER A 693 -47.73 19.13 14.92
C SER A 693 -48.36 18.19 15.95
N THR A 694 -48.37 16.90 15.66
CA THR A 694 -48.90 15.86 16.56
C THR A 694 -47.82 14.85 16.90
N PHE A 695 -47.59 14.61 18.19
CA PHE A 695 -46.71 13.58 18.72
C PHE A 695 -47.53 12.42 19.29
N ASN A 696 -47.43 11.24 18.68
CA ASN A 696 -48.05 10.02 19.17
C ASN A 696 -46.99 9.09 19.77
N ILE A 697 -46.88 9.12 21.10
CA ILE A 697 -45.94 8.29 21.84
C ILE A 697 -46.73 7.07 22.34
N ALA A 698 -46.62 5.94 21.64
CA ALA A 698 -47.34 4.73 21.99
C ALA A 698 -46.65 3.99 23.15
N ASP A 699 -45.37 3.68 22.98
CA ASP A 699 -44.60 2.87 23.92
C ASP A 699 -43.12 3.27 23.93
N GLN A 700 -42.37 2.79 24.92
CA GLN A 700 -40.94 3.02 25.11
C GLN A 700 -40.25 1.74 25.56
N ALA A 701 -38.97 1.60 25.26
CA ALA A 701 -38.18 0.51 25.82
C ALA A 701 -38.12 0.62 27.36
N SER A 702 -38.13 -0.52 28.06
CA SER A 702 -38.06 -0.53 29.52
C SER A 702 -36.83 0.21 30.02
N GLY A 703 -37.02 1.23 30.86
CA GLY A 703 -35.93 2.04 31.41
C GLY A 703 -35.46 3.18 30.50
N SER A 704 -36.03 3.31 29.29
CA SER A 704 -35.80 4.46 28.42
C SER A 704 -36.78 5.60 28.74
N MET A 705 -36.40 6.82 28.32
CA MET A 705 -37.25 8.01 28.40
C MET A 705 -37.33 8.72 27.06
N THR A 706 -38.41 9.49 26.84
CA THR A 706 -38.54 10.36 25.66
C THR A 706 -38.64 11.82 26.06
N ASP A 707 -37.67 12.60 25.62
CA ASP A 707 -37.67 14.05 25.71
C ASP A 707 -38.32 14.63 24.46
N LEU A 708 -39.30 15.51 24.65
CA LEU A 708 -39.88 16.27 23.55
C LEU A 708 -39.33 17.69 23.57
N VAL A 709 -39.01 18.21 22.38
CA VAL A 709 -38.75 19.63 22.16
C VAL A 709 -39.81 20.14 21.19
N SER A 710 -40.86 20.75 21.72
CA SER A 710 -41.85 21.49 20.94
C SER A 710 -41.34 22.90 20.75
N TRP A 711 -41.14 23.33 19.51
CA TRP A 711 -40.74 24.69 19.19
C TRP A 711 -41.97 25.62 19.20
N SER A 712 -42.06 26.55 18.26
CA SER A 712 -43.27 27.33 18.03
C SER A 712 -44.38 26.46 17.44
N GLY A 713 -45.63 26.78 17.77
CA GLY A 713 -46.80 26.04 17.31
C GLY A 713 -47.47 25.30 18.46
N LEU A 714 -48.80 25.40 18.53
CA LEU A 714 -49.59 24.73 19.57
C LEU A 714 -49.71 23.24 19.23
N ASP A 715 -48.75 22.45 19.70
CA ASP A 715 -48.64 21.02 19.39
C ASP A 715 -49.67 20.17 20.14
N THR A 716 -50.01 19.02 19.56
CA THR A 716 -50.79 17.96 20.20
C THR A 716 -49.88 16.83 20.65
N VAL A 717 -49.83 16.53 21.94
CA VAL A 717 -49.04 15.42 22.51
C VAL A 717 -49.98 14.35 23.04
N ASN A 718 -49.87 13.13 22.49
CA ASN A 718 -50.61 11.95 22.90
C ASN A 718 -49.64 10.95 23.54
N VAL A 719 -49.70 10.81 24.86
CA VAL A 719 -48.86 9.90 25.65
C VAL A 719 -49.61 8.60 25.94
N ASN A 720 -48.91 7.49 25.72
CA ASN A 720 -49.47 6.15 25.62
C ASN A 720 -50.62 6.10 24.60
N SER A 721 -50.35 6.56 23.38
CA SER A 721 -51.37 6.83 22.36
C SER A 721 -52.19 5.59 21.95
N ASP A 722 -51.72 4.37 22.16
CA ASP A 722 -52.47 3.13 21.90
C ASP A 722 -53.18 2.57 23.15
N SER A 723 -52.89 3.12 24.34
CA SER A 723 -53.43 2.70 25.64
C SER A 723 -53.01 1.29 26.04
N VAL A 724 -51.83 0.85 25.60
CA VAL A 724 -51.24 -0.44 25.94
C VAL A 724 -49.89 -0.20 26.63
N GLY A 725 -49.55 -1.00 27.64
CA GLY A 725 -48.25 -0.86 28.31
C GLY A 725 -48.08 0.48 29.03
N THR A 726 -46.89 1.09 28.90
CA THR A 726 -46.52 2.34 29.58
C THR A 726 -45.69 3.23 28.66
N ALA A 727 -45.88 4.55 28.74
CA ALA A 727 -45.02 5.51 28.05
C ALA A 727 -44.67 6.66 28.99
N ILE A 728 -43.40 7.11 29.01
CA ILE A 728 -42.92 8.17 29.90
C ILE A 728 -42.31 9.32 29.09
N VAL A 729 -43.01 10.45 29.04
CA VAL A 729 -42.53 11.65 28.35
C VAL A 729 -41.99 12.65 29.35
N HIS A 730 -40.81 13.19 29.07
CA HIS A 730 -40.19 14.25 29.85
C HIS A 730 -40.25 15.58 29.10
N PHE A 731 -40.56 16.60 29.86
CA PHE A 731 -40.53 18.00 29.45
C PHE A 731 -39.41 18.68 30.24
N ASN A 732 -38.26 18.80 29.59
CA ASN A 732 -37.04 19.37 30.17
C ASN A 732 -36.98 20.91 30.06
N THR A 733 -37.92 21.51 29.33
CA THR A 733 -38.08 22.96 29.17
C THR A 733 -39.55 23.36 29.41
N SER A 734 -39.89 24.63 29.22
CA SER A 734 -41.29 25.06 29.24
C SER A 734 -41.96 24.77 27.90
N HIS A 735 -43.20 24.29 27.92
CA HIS A 735 -43.96 23.92 26.72
C HIS A 735 -45.26 24.71 26.61
N GLU A 736 -45.57 25.18 25.40
CA GLU A 736 -46.90 25.65 24.99
C GLU A 736 -47.53 24.62 24.05
N LEU A 737 -48.63 23.99 24.45
CA LEU A 737 -49.28 22.91 23.71
C LEU A 737 -50.73 23.25 23.39
N GLY A 738 -51.22 22.91 22.21
CA GLY A 738 -52.65 22.96 21.92
C GLY A 738 -53.41 21.87 22.67
N THR A 739 -52.82 20.68 22.82
CA THR A 739 -53.48 19.58 23.55
C THR A 739 -52.45 18.63 24.15
N LEU A 740 -52.67 18.27 25.41
CA LEU A 740 -51.97 17.17 26.09
C LEU A 740 -52.96 16.07 26.47
N ASN A 741 -52.84 14.91 25.84
CA ASN A 741 -53.61 13.71 26.16
C ASN A 741 -52.71 12.66 26.81
N ILE A 742 -52.99 12.30 28.06
CA ILE A 742 -52.30 11.25 28.81
C ILE A 742 -53.26 10.08 28.98
N ARG A 743 -53.06 9.02 28.21
CA ARG A 743 -53.93 7.83 28.24
C ARG A 743 -53.51 6.89 29.38
N ALA A 744 -54.26 5.81 29.57
CA ALA A 744 -53.99 4.83 30.64
C ALA A 744 -52.56 4.29 30.52
N GLY A 745 -51.77 4.29 31.61
CA GLY A 745 -50.36 3.86 31.59
C GLY A 745 -49.36 4.92 31.09
N GLY A 746 -49.85 6.05 30.56
CA GLY A 746 -49.01 7.18 30.17
C GLY A 746 -48.60 8.02 31.38
N THR A 747 -47.34 8.47 31.40
CA THR A 747 -46.82 9.41 32.38
C THR A 747 -46.12 10.56 31.66
N VAL A 748 -46.42 11.79 32.06
CA VAL A 748 -45.65 12.98 31.67
C VAL A 748 -44.96 13.51 32.91
N VAL A 749 -43.68 13.85 32.80
CA VAL A 749 -42.89 14.44 33.88
C VAL A 749 -42.36 15.80 33.42
N MET A 750 -42.63 16.84 34.18
CA MET A 750 -41.93 18.12 34.03
C MET A 750 -40.64 18.06 34.84
N ASP A 751 -39.47 18.19 34.22
CA ASP A 751 -38.20 18.05 34.95
C ASP A 751 -37.99 19.18 35.98
N PRO A 752 -37.26 18.93 37.08
CA PRO A 752 -37.01 19.95 38.10
C PRO A 752 -36.21 21.14 37.54
N HIS A 753 -36.74 22.35 37.64
CA HIS A 753 -36.04 23.57 37.20
C HIS A 753 -35.36 24.27 38.37
N PHE A 754 -34.06 24.10 38.57
CA PHE A 754 -33.35 24.60 39.76
C PHE A 754 -33.02 26.12 39.78
N ASN A 755 -33.22 26.89 38.70
CA ASN A 755 -32.54 28.20 38.57
C ASN A 755 -33.29 29.37 37.90
N ILE A 756 -34.63 29.35 37.83
CA ILE A 756 -35.41 30.51 37.37
C ILE A 756 -36.52 30.83 38.38
N ASP A 757 -36.66 32.12 38.73
CA ASP A 757 -37.61 32.68 39.72
C ASP A 757 -39.10 32.41 39.44
N GLY A 758 -39.44 31.58 38.43
CA GLY A 758 -40.80 31.15 38.09
C GLY A 758 -41.00 29.63 37.92
N GLY A 759 -39.95 28.81 37.95
CA GLY A 759 -40.03 27.39 37.56
C GLY A 759 -40.27 27.15 36.06
N GLY A 760 -40.23 25.90 35.62
CA GLY A 760 -40.70 25.51 34.29
C GLY A 760 -42.23 25.57 34.21
N VAL A 761 -42.75 25.80 33.00
CA VAL A 761 -44.18 26.01 32.78
C VAL A 761 -44.71 25.07 31.71
N LEU A 762 -45.78 24.37 32.03
CA LEU A 762 -46.62 23.69 31.05
C LEU A 762 -47.86 24.54 30.81
N HIS A 763 -48.00 25.07 29.59
CA HIS A 763 -49.18 25.80 29.16
C HIS A 763 -49.91 24.97 28.12
N THR A 764 -51.20 24.71 28.33
CA THR A 764 -51.98 23.94 27.37
C THR A 764 -53.43 24.39 27.22
N ASP A 765 -53.98 24.36 25.99
CA ASP A 765 -55.39 24.71 25.77
C ASP A 765 -56.34 23.59 26.24
N LEU A 766 -55.86 22.34 26.20
CA LEU A 766 -56.64 21.16 26.55
C LEU A 766 -55.78 20.10 27.22
N LEU A 767 -56.11 19.77 28.47
CA LEU A 767 -55.53 18.65 29.21
C LEU A 767 -56.56 17.51 29.36
N SER A 768 -56.23 16.32 28.89
CA SER A 768 -57.00 15.09 29.11
C SER A 768 -56.14 14.04 29.80
N ILE A 769 -56.58 13.53 30.95
CA ILE A 769 -55.92 12.44 31.68
C ILE A 769 -56.92 11.30 31.86
N ALA A 770 -56.68 10.15 31.23
CA ALA A 770 -57.48 8.95 31.41
C ALA A 770 -57.14 8.24 32.73
N ALA A 771 -58.01 7.34 33.18
CA ALA A 771 -57.74 6.52 34.36
C ALA A 771 -56.43 5.73 34.18
N GLY A 772 -55.50 5.88 35.13
CA GLY A 772 -54.16 5.27 35.08
C GLY A 772 -53.12 6.11 34.34
N GLY A 773 -53.48 7.29 33.82
CA GLY A 773 -52.54 8.29 33.32
C GLY A 773 -52.09 9.26 34.41
N LYS A 774 -50.86 9.78 34.33
CA LYS A 774 -50.26 10.69 35.32
C LYS A 774 -49.53 11.87 34.67
N LEU A 775 -49.75 13.07 35.18
CA LEU A 775 -48.90 14.24 34.95
C LEU A 775 -48.15 14.53 36.25
N ASP A 776 -46.83 14.45 36.27
CA ASP A 776 -45.99 14.81 37.40
C ASP A 776 -45.38 16.19 37.14
N LEU A 777 -45.89 17.21 37.84
CA LEU A 777 -45.39 18.57 37.70
C LEU A 777 -44.06 18.79 38.44
N THR A 778 -43.61 17.83 39.26
CA THR A 778 -42.46 18.02 40.16
C THR A 778 -42.60 19.33 40.97
N ASP A 779 -41.85 20.39 40.67
CA ASP A 779 -41.98 21.72 41.27
C ASP A 779 -42.41 22.84 40.29
N ASN A 780 -42.93 22.46 39.13
CA ASN A 780 -43.29 23.33 38.01
C ASN A 780 -44.74 23.82 38.08
N ALA A 781 -45.04 24.82 37.25
CA ALA A 781 -46.36 25.43 37.12
C ALA A 781 -47.13 24.89 35.91
N LEU A 782 -48.46 24.87 36.03
CA LEU A 782 -49.35 24.47 34.94
C LEU A 782 -50.43 25.53 34.72
N LEU A 783 -50.59 25.93 33.46
CA LEU A 783 -51.68 26.79 32.98
C LEU A 783 -52.53 25.98 32.01
N ILE A 784 -53.84 25.96 32.24
CA ILE A 784 -54.80 25.35 31.31
C ILE A 784 -55.73 26.45 30.80
N ASP A 785 -55.52 26.88 29.56
CA ASP A 785 -56.31 27.94 28.90
C ASP A 785 -57.53 27.34 28.20
N TYR A 786 -58.67 27.38 28.87
CA TYR A 786 -59.85 26.64 28.44
C TYR A 786 -60.83 27.53 27.67
N THR A 787 -61.50 26.95 26.69
CA THR A 787 -62.71 27.56 26.10
C THR A 787 -63.97 26.95 26.73
N GLY A 788 -64.98 27.78 26.99
CA GLY A 788 -66.26 27.33 27.54
C GLY A 788 -66.27 27.20 29.07
N ALA A 789 -66.64 26.03 29.59
CA ALA A 789 -66.82 25.81 31.03
C ALA A 789 -65.47 25.67 31.75
N SER A 790 -65.37 26.25 32.95
CA SER A 790 -64.15 26.19 33.77
C SER A 790 -63.73 24.75 34.07
N GLN A 791 -62.46 24.46 33.81
CA GLN A 791 -61.84 23.16 34.08
C GLN A 791 -61.36 23.01 35.53
N LEU A 792 -61.46 24.06 36.37
CA LEU A 792 -60.93 24.05 37.74
C LEU A 792 -61.43 22.87 38.60
N PRO A 793 -62.73 22.50 38.62
CA PRO A 793 -63.18 21.35 39.41
C PRO A 793 -62.57 20.02 38.96
N ALA A 794 -62.38 19.84 37.64
CA ALA A 794 -61.76 18.64 37.09
C ALA A 794 -60.26 18.58 37.46
N VAL A 795 -59.55 19.71 37.37
CA VAL A 795 -58.15 19.83 37.77
C VAL A 795 -57.97 19.54 39.26
N GLN A 796 -58.82 20.09 40.13
CA GLN A 796 -58.79 19.83 41.57
C GLN A 796 -59.02 18.34 41.88
N ALA A 797 -59.96 17.69 41.18
CA ALA A 797 -60.19 16.25 41.33
C ALA A 797 -58.97 15.42 40.90
N LEU A 798 -58.30 15.78 39.81
CA LEU A 798 -57.07 15.12 39.35
C LEU A 798 -55.92 15.30 40.36
N ILE A 799 -55.75 16.50 40.94
CA ILE A 799 -54.75 16.74 41.99
C ILE A 799 -55.08 15.91 43.23
N LYS A 800 -56.33 15.91 43.69
CA LYS A 800 -56.77 15.13 44.85
C LYS A 800 -56.53 13.63 44.66
N SER A 801 -56.83 13.11 43.48
CA SER A 801 -56.58 11.71 43.11
C SER A 801 -55.09 11.35 43.21
N ALA A 802 -54.21 12.17 42.63
CA ALA A 802 -52.77 11.93 42.70
C ALA A 802 -52.20 12.11 44.11
N ARG A 803 -52.70 13.11 44.84
CA ARG A 803 -52.29 13.47 46.21
C ARG A 803 -52.54 12.35 47.21
N ASN A 804 -53.65 11.61 47.08
CA ASN A 804 -54.01 10.46 47.93
C ASN A 804 -53.74 10.68 49.43
N GLY A 805 -54.31 11.75 50.00
CA GLY A 805 -54.13 12.10 51.42
C GLY A 805 -52.71 12.58 51.79
N GLY A 806 -51.93 13.06 50.82
CA GLY A 806 -50.58 13.59 51.02
C GLY A 806 -49.46 12.57 50.77
N ALA A 807 -49.80 11.32 50.46
CA ALA A 807 -48.84 10.28 50.09
C ALA A 807 -48.27 10.46 48.67
N TRP A 808 -48.99 11.16 47.79
CA TRP A 808 -48.61 11.43 46.39
C TRP A 808 -48.32 10.17 45.54
N ASN A 809 -48.95 9.05 45.91
CA ASN A 809 -48.82 7.77 45.24
C ASN A 809 -50.11 7.33 44.53
N GLY A 810 -51.02 8.27 44.27
CA GLY A 810 -52.23 8.00 43.50
C GLY A 810 -51.91 7.51 42.09
N ALA A 811 -52.63 6.48 41.63
CA ALA A 811 -52.37 5.84 40.35
C ALA A 811 -52.78 6.70 39.12
N THR A 812 -53.46 7.83 39.33
CA THR A 812 -53.87 8.73 38.26
C THR A 812 -54.00 10.17 38.74
N GLY A 813 -53.79 11.13 37.84
CA GLY A 813 -54.03 12.55 38.07
C GLY A 813 -52.82 13.45 37.90
N ILE A 814 -52.87 14.63 38.50
CA ILE A 814 -51.82 15.65 38.46
C ILE A 814 -51.04 15.60 39.79
N GLY A 815 -49.85 15.02 39.76
CA GLY A 815 -48.99 14.77 40.90
C GLY A 815 -47.79 15.71 40.99
N SER A 816 -47.07 15.63 42.10
CA SER A 816 -45.80 16.31 42.33
C SER A 816 -44.85 15.38 43.09
N SER A 817 -43.81 14.88 42.43
CA SER A 817 -42.74 14.11 43.08
C SER A 817 -41.93 14.94 44.08
N SER A 818 -41.85 16.26 43.88
CA SER A 818 -41.26 17.20 44.84
C SER A 818 -42.08 17.23 46.14
N ALA A 819 -43.41 17.37 46.07
CA ALA A 819 -44.27 17.27 47.24
C ALA A 819 -44.23 15.86 47.89
N ALA A 820 -44.13 14.82 47.06
CA ALA A 820 -44.01 13.43 47.50
C ALA A 820 -42.69 13.11 48.23
N SER A 821 -41.64 13.87 48.01
CA SER A 821 -40.32 13.67 48.62
C SER A 821 -39.99 14.74 49.67
N HIS A 822 -40.73 15.85 49.71
CA HIS A 822 -40.50 16.93 50.64
C HIS A 822 -40.78 16.50 52.09
N ILE A 823 -39.75 16.57 52.93
CA ILE A 823 -39.86 16.50 54.39
C ILE A 823 -39.85 17.95 54.85
N PRO A 824 -40.92 18.46 55.50
CA PRO A 824 -41.80 17.73 56.43
C PRO A 824 -43.24 17.41 55.95
N ARG A 825 -43.45 17.15 54.65
CA ARG A 825 -44.77 16.85 54.04
C ARG A 825 -45.78 18.01 54.07
N ASN A 826 -45.28 19.25 54.05
CA ASN A 826 -46.08 20.46 54.10
C ASN A 826 -46.27 21.18 52.75
N THR A 827 -45.76 20.60 51.65
CA THR A 827 -45.93 21.13 50.29
C THR A 827 -46.93 20.31 49.49
N THR A 828 -47.49 20.95 48.46
CA THR A 828 -48.58 20.42 47.64
C THR A 828 -48.68 21.12 46.30
N LEU A 829 -49.65 20.70 45.48
CA LEU A 829 -50.13 21.46 44.34
C LEU A 829 -51.43 22.16 44.70
N GLY A 830 -51.45 23.49 44.63
CA GLY A 830 -52.66 24.29 44.73
C GLY A 830 -53.22 24.61 43.35
N ALA A 831 -54.55 24.78 43.23
CA ALA A 831 -55.21 25.15 41.99
C ALA A 831 -56.28 26.22 42.21
N MET A 832 -56.23 27.30 41.44
CA MET A 832 -57.23 28.37 41.46
C MET A 832 -57.55 28.92 40.06
N SER A 833 -58.65 29.67 39.97
CA SER A 833 -59.01 30.35 38.73
C SER A 833 -58.13 31.58 38.49
N ALA A 834 -57.89 31.91 37.22
CA ALA A 834 -57.24 33.16 36.84
C ALA A 834 -57.93 34.41 37.42
N SER A 835 -59.26 34.39 37.50
CA SER A 835 -60.04 35.48 38.09
C SER A 835 -59.77 35.67 39.58
N ASP A 836 -59.62 34.58 40.34
CA ASP A 836 -59.28 34.64 41.77
C ASP A 836 -57.88 35.22 41.97
N PHE A 837 -56.90 34.74 41.20
CA PHE A 837 -55.53 35.23 41.26
C PHE A 837 -55.41 36.72 40.88
N LYS A 838 -56.07 37.14 39.79
CA LYS A 838 -56.15 38.56 39.39
C LYS A 838 -56.94 39.41 40.38
N GLY A 839 -57.86 38.82 41.14
CA GLY A 839 -58.54 39.48 42.24
C GLY A 839 -57.58 39.94 43.34
N ILE A 840 -56.47 39.22 43.53
CA ILE A 840 -55.42 39.53 44.51
C ILE A 840 -54.38 40.50 43.92
N TYR A 841 -53.81 40.15 42.76
CA TYR A 841 -52.64 40.84 42.19
C TYR A 841 -52.99 41.89 41.11
N GLY A 842 -54.27 42.04 40.78
CA GLY A 842 -54.77 42.94 39.76
C GLY A 842 -54.80 42.34 38.34
N PRO A 843 -55.45 43.05 37.38
CA PRO A 843 -55.73 42.52 36.04
C PRO A 843 -54.50 42.29 35.14
N LYS A 844 -53.32 42.81 35.54
CA LYS A 844 -52.05 42.66 34.80
C LYS A 844 -51.10 41.65 35.44
N ALA A 845 -51.58 40.85 36.39
CA ALA A 845 -50.78 39.85 37.06
C ALA A 845 -50.23 38.82 36.07
N THR A 846 -49.01 38.36 36.32
CA THR A 846 -48.37 37.26 35.59
C THR A 846 -48.23 36.06 36.51
N PHE A 847 -48.33 34.85 35.95
CA PHE A 847 -48.21 33.60 36.71
C PHE A 847 -47.01 32.83 36.18
N ALA A 848 -46.02 32.53 37.03
CA ALA A 848 -44.74 31.95 36.63
C ALA A 848 -44.04 32.70 35.46
N GLY A 849 -44.27 34.02 35.34
CA GLY A 849 -43.74 34.85 34.25
C GLY A 849 -44.58 34.89 32.97
N TRP A 850 -45.73 34.20 32.94
CA TRP A 850 -46.64 34.14 31.80
C TRP A 850 -47.83 35.08 31.93
N TYR A 851 -48.27 35.61 30.80
CA TYR A 851 -49.56 36.29 30.68
C TYR A 851 -50.67 35.27 30.45
N PHE A 852 -51.84 35.53 31.02
CA PHE A 852 -53.00 34.66 30.92
C PHE A 852 -54.28 35.53 30.96
N ASP A 853 -55.35 35.05 30.35
CA ASP A 853 -56.65 35.74 30.35
C ASP A 853 -57.51 35.26 31.55
N ASP A 854 -58.82 35.55 31.56
CA ASP A 854 -59.68 35.17 32.69
C ASP A 854 -60.16 33.70 32.60
N THR A 855 -59.91 33.04 31.46
CA THR A 855 -60.29 31.67 31.14
C THR A 855 -59.14 30.68 31.31
N THR A 856 -58.30 30.88 32.32
CA THR A 856 -57.18 29.98 32.65
C THR A 856 -57.31 29.37 34.04
N VAL A 857 -56.95 28.08 34.18
CA VAL A 857 -56.71 27.44 35.49
C VAL A 857 -55.23 27.49 35.81
N LEU A 858 -54.88 27.96 37.01
CA LEU A 858 -53.50 28.10 37.47
C LEU A 858 -53.20 27.05 38.55
N VAL A 859 -52.17 26.24 38.33
CA VAL A 859 -51.69 25.22 39.28
C VAL A 859 -50.24 25.51 39.66
N LYS A 860 -49.96 25.51 40.97
CA LYS A 860 -48.64 25.85 41.52
C LYS A 860 -48.17 24.83 42.54
N TYR A 861 -46.89 24.48 42.50
CA TYR A 861 -46.20 23.87 43.64
C TYR A 861 -46.03 24.91 44.76
N THR A 862 -46.66 24.68 45.90
CA THR A 862 -46.64 25.60 47.04
C THR A 862 -46.87 24.89 48.39
N TYR A 863 -46.91 25.62 49.50
CA TYR A 863 -47.28 25.12 50.82
C TYR A 863 -48.79 24.90 50.95
N TYR A 864 -49.21 23.94 51.79
CA TYR A 864 -50.61 23.85 52.18
C TYR A 864 -51.04 25.17 52.85
N GLY A 865 -52.04 25.85 52.28
CA GLY A 865 -52.53 27.11 52.80
C GLY A 865 -51.83 28.37 52.32
N ASP A 866 -50.92 28.31 51.34
CA ASP A 866 -50.54 29.50 50.57
C ASP A 866 -51.70 29.87 49.62
N THR A 867 -52.71 30.54 50.16
CA THR A 867 -54.00 30.81 49.51
C THR A 867 -53.91 31.84 48.40
N ASP A 868 -52.83 32.63 48.35
CA ASP A 868 -52.59 33.63 47.31
C ASP A 868 -51.39 33.33 46.40
N PHE A 869 -50.75 32.17 46.53
CA PHE A 869 -49.60 31.77 45.69
C PHE A 869 -48.39 32.71 45.81
N ASN A 870 -48.20 33.41 46.94
CA ASN A 870 -47.01 34.22 47.18
C ASN A 870 -45.79 33.36 47.62
N GLY A 871 -45.99 32.08 47.87
CA GLY A 871 -44.95 31.12 48.25
C GLY A 871 -44.68 31.01 49.76
N VAL A 872 -45.43 31.72 50.60
CA VAL A 872 -45.33 31.73 52.06
C VAL A 872 -46.73 31.49 52.63
N VAL A 873 -46.81 30.84 53.79
CA VAL A 873 -48.04 30.82 54.59
C VAL A 873 -47.92 31.89 55.66
N ASP A 874 -48.78 32.91 55.64
CA ASP A 874 -48.76 33.97 56.64
C ASP A 874 -50.15 34.41 57.13
N PHE A 875 -50.23 35.56 57.80
CA PHE A 875 -51.47 36.07 58.36
C PHE A 875 -52.56 36.28 57.29
N ASP A 876 -52.19 36.69 56.09
CA ASP A 876 -53.16 36.95 55.02
C ASP A 876 -53.84 35.65 54.60
N ASP A 877 -53.11 34.53 54.62
CA ASP A 877 -53.67 33.21 54.33
C ASP A 877 -54.64 32.70 55.40
N TYR A 878 -54.29 32.86 56.67
CA TYR A 878 -55.21 32.55 57.77
C TYR A 878 -56.46 33.42 57.70
N SER A 879 -56.32 34.71 57.39
CA SER A 879 -57.47 35.61 57.25
C SER A 879 -58.40 35.18 56.13
N ARG A 880 -57.88 34.64 55.02
CA ARG A 880 -58.70 34.11 53.93
C ARG A 880 -59.37 32.79 54.30
N THR A 881 -58.65 31.90 54.99
CA THR A 881 -59.16 30.62 55.48
C THR A 881 -60.28 30.82 56.51
N ASP A 882 -60.10 31.72 57.48
CA ASP A 882 -61.11 32.11 58.47
C ASP A 882 -62.36 32.69 57.82
N ALA A 883 -62.17 33.54 56.80
CA ALA A 883 -63.27 34.07 56.01
C ALA A 883 -63.99 32.97 55.23
N GLY A 884 -63.25 32.00 54.69
CA GLY A 884 -63.80 30.83 54.00
C GLY A 884 -64.67 29.98 54.92
N PHE A 885 -64.14 29.59 56.08
CA PHE A 885 -64.84 28.83 57.11
C PHE A 885 -66.11 29.55 57.57
N THR A 886 -65.98 30.82 57.96
CA THR A 886 -67.09 31.62 58.51
C THR A 886 -68.22 31.83 57.50
N ASN A 887 -67.88 31.98 56.22
CA ASN A 887 -68.85 32.26 55.16
C ASN A 887 -69.22 31.03 54.33
N HIS A 888 -68.79 29.82 54.74
CA HIS A 888 -69.01 28.57 54.02
C HIS A 888 -68.60 28.65 52.53
N ARG A 889 -67.47 29.33 52.25
CA ARG A 889 -66.89 29.40 50.90
C ARG A 889 -66.02 28.16 50.66
N THR A 890 -65.73 27.90 49.39
CA THR A 890 -64.97 26.74 48.93
C THR A 890 -63.80 27.17 48.04
N GLY A 891 -62.90 26.24 47.73
CA GLY A 891 -61.78 26.48 46.83
C GLY A 891 -60.55 27.13 47.48
N TRP A 892 -59.42 27.02 46.78
CA TRP A 892 -58.09 27.30 47.30
C TRP A 892 -57.92 28.70 47.91
N LEU A 893 -58.41 29.74 47.23
CA LEU A 893 -58.33 31.13 47.72
C LEU A 893 -59.03 31.33 49.07
N ASN A 894 -60.01 30.49 49.40
CA ASN A 894 -60.78 30.58 50.64
C ASN A 894 -60.30 29.58 51.71
N GLY A 895 -59.20 28.86 51.50
CA GLY A 895 -58.60 27.97 52.50
C GLY A 895 -59.05 26.51 52.46
N ASP A 896 -59.71 26.04 51.39
CA ASP A 896 -60.00 24.62 51.14
C ASP A 896 -58.76 23.99 50.48
N VAL A 897 -57.78 23.63 51.31
CA VAL A 897 -56.41 23.25 50.91
C VAL A 897 -56.29 21.75 50.66
N ASP A 898 -57.15 20.94 51.30
CA ASP A 898 -57.25 19.51 51.03
C ASP A 898 -58.08 19.21 49.74
N GLY A 899 -58.85 20.19 49.26
CA GLY A 899 -59.64 20.15 48.04
C GLY A 899 -60.89 19.28 48.14
N ASN A 900 -61.48 19.16 49.33
CA ASN A 900 -62.70 18.39 49.56
C ASN A 900 -64.00 19.18 49.33
N GLY A 901 -63.90 20.49 49.09
CA GLY A 901 -65.04 21.37 48.81
C GLY A 901 -65.67 21.98 50.07
N ILE A 902 -65.05 21.82 51.24
CA ILE A 902 -65.50 22.38 52.51
C ILE A 902 -64.26 22.87 53.24
N VAL A 903 -64.28 24.12 53.71
CA VAL A 903 -63.24 24.61 54.63
C VAL A 903 -63.59 24.12 56.03
N ASP A 904 -62.81 23.21 56.61
CA ASP A 904 -63.04 22.69 57.95
C ASP A 904 -61.75 22.46 58.76
N PHE A 905 -61.85 21.67 59.84
CA PHE A 905 -60.73 21.41 60.74
C PHE A 905 -59.55 20.72 60.05
N ASP A 906 -59.80 19.89 59.04
CA ASP A 906 -58.74 19.16 58.32
C ASP A 906 -57.87 20.14 57.51
N ASP A 907 -58.46 21.20 56.95
CA ASP A 907 -57.73 22.30 56.30
C ASP A 907 -56.86 23.08 57.28
N TYR A 908 -57.43 23.44 58.45
CA TYR A 908 -56.68 24.12 59.52
C TYR A 908 -55.47 23.28 59.97
N SER A 909 -55.61 21.96 60.06
CA SER A 909 -54.49 21.09 60.40
C SER A 909 -53.37 21.13 59.37
N LEU A 910 -53.70 21.26 58.07
CA LEU A 910 -52.71 21.32 56.99
C LEU A 910 -52.00 22.67 56.91
N ILE A 911 -52.74 23.78 57.01
CA ILE A 911 -52.14 25.12 57.04
C ILE A 911 -51.31 25.34 58.32
N ASP A 912 -51.75 24.85 59.49
CA ASP A 912 -50.97 24.93 60.73
C ASP A 912 -49.67 24.14 60.62
N GLN A 913 -49.73 22.93 60.04
CA GLN A 913 -48.52 22.15 59.80
C GLN A 913 -47.57 22.92 58.88
N ALA A 914 -48.07 23.48 57.79
CA ALA A 914 -47.26 24.24 56.86
C ALA A 914 -46.69 25.51 57.48
N PHE A 915 -47.48 26.32 58.15
CA PHE A 915 -47.03 27.54 58.82
C PHE A 915 -45.89 27.28 59.81
N ASN A 916 -46.02 26.23 60.62
CA ASN A 916 -45.04 25.89 61.65
C ASN A 916 -43.74 25.27 61.09
N THR A 917 -43.77 24.76 59.86
CA THR A 917 -42.67 23.96 59.31
C THR A 917 -42.18 24.39 57.93
N GLN A 918 -42.76 25.44 57.37
CA GLN A 918 -42.32 26.04 56.10
C GLN A 918 -40.87 26.54 56.21
N GLY A 919 -40.17 26.45 55.08
CA GLY A 919 -38.83 27.00 54.92
C GLY A 919 -38.87 28.40 54.32
N SER A 920 -37.93 28.68 53.42
CA SER A 920 -37.98 29.89 52.59
C SER A 920 -39.23 29.91 51.70
N ALA A 921 -39.58 31.11 51.23
CA ALA A 921 -40.65 31.30 50.26
C ALA A 921 -40.45 30.39 49.03
N LEU A 922 -41.49 29.64 48.65
CA LEU A 922 -41.52 28.80 47.47
C LEU A 922 -41.94 29.62 46.26
N ARG A 923 -40.97 29.99 45.42
CA ARG A 923 -41.16 30.61 44.09
C ARG A 923 -42.24 31.71 44.11
N PRO A 924 -41.98 32.89 44.71
CA PRO A 924 -42.99 33.93 44.85
C PRO A 924 -43.56 34.35 43.50
N ALA A 925 -44.88 34.50 43.39
CA ALA A 925 -45.45 35.14 42.21
C ALA A 925 -44.97 36.60 42.14
N LEU A 926 -44.11 36.92 41.17
CA LEU A 926 -43.55 38.27 41.04
C LEU A 926 -44.61 39.24 40.49
N PRO A 927 -44.86 40.39 41.14
CA PRO A 927 -45.56 41.51 40.53
C PRO A 927 -44.77 42.01 39.32
N SER A 928 -45.47 42.29 38.21
CA SER A 928 -44.85 42.66 36.93
C SER A 928 -43.80 43.77 37.08
N LEU A 929 -42.51 43.47 36.95
CA LEU A 929 -41.52 44.46 36.56
C LEU A 929 -41.70 44.67 35.05
N GLY A 930 -42.14 45.86 34.66
CA GLY A 930 -42.58 46.17 33.30
C GLY A 930 -41.52 45.96 32.23
N VAL A 931 -41.45 44.75 31.68
CA VAL A 931 -40.67 44.43 30.48
C VAL A 931 -41.63 44.03 29.36
N ASP A 932 -41.44 44.68 28.21
CA ASP A 932 -42.22 44.60 26.97
C ASP A 932 -42.47 43.13 26.50
N PRO A 933 -43.72 42.73 26.19
CA PRO A 933 -44.07 41.39 25.70
C PRO A 933 -43.31 40.95 24.44
N GLY A 934 -42.82 41.91 23.63
CA GLY A 934 -42.18 41.64 22.34
C GLY A 934 -40.74 41.12 22.37
N LYS A 935 -40.14 40.87 23.54
CA LYS A 935 -38.71 40.48 23.64
C LYS A 935 -38.41 39.12 24.28
N ARG A 936 -39.41 38.33 24.67
CA ARG A 936 -39.16 37.05 25.40
C ARG A 936 -39.04 35.80 24.54
N ALA A 937 -39.40 35.85 23.26
CA ALA A 937 -39.26 34.71 22.33
C ALA A 937 -37.79 34.36 21.97
N LEU A 938 -36.80 35.16 22.40
CA LEU A 938 -35.38 34.95 22.08
C LEU A 938 -34.53 34.49 23.28
N ALA A 939 -35.13 34.21 24.44
CA ALA A 939 -34.40 33.80 25.64
C ALA A 939 -34.31 32.28 25.86
N ASN A 940 -34.97 31.47 25.02
CA ASN A 940 -34.98 30.00 25.13
C ASN A 940 -33.90 29.30 24.27
N SER A 941 -32.96 30.04 23.68
CA SER A 941 -31.82 29.48 22.96
C SER A 941 -30.56 29.60 23.81
N PHE A 942 -30.33 28.63 24.71
CA PHE A 942 -29.04 28.01 25.02
C PHE A 942 -29.24 26.82 25.94
#